data_AF-A0A7U9KPT7-F1
#
_entry.id   AF-A0A7U9KPT7-F1
#
_cell.length_a   1.000
_cell.length_b   1.000
_cell.length_c   1.000
_cell.angle_alpha   90.00
_cell.angle_beta   90.00
_cell.angle_gamma   90.00
#
_symmetry.space_group_name_H-M   'P 1'
#
loop_
_entity.id
_entity.type
_entity.pdbx_description
1 polymer ?
#
loop_
_entity_poly.entity_id
_entity_poly.type
_entity_poly.pdbx_seq_one_letter_code
_entity_poly.pdbx_strand_id
1 'polypeptide(L)'
;MPRVPAVDAEPVDVLLLFPPQTEARFFPYLSLPCLTGHLRRRGRRVHQADLNIALLHELLRRPHLLDAAARAQGGDGMRDWYRREMAKVVDSYLTEIRAHVMRKASPGDLGAARSVRLARQALELFVRDTFLTSVWRDLDALDRAARRAADRPPAASGAAVEVLHRLVTDLLARHPPRVAGLSVAFFSQLGPALLIAAWIRELAPRVKICLGGQQIMLRDADLAVLPGLRRTLDALCWTAGEEPLERWLDALDGTIPPAAVPGMTWLPRSGAVSRSRQPPSLRFHDLGPPDHTGLPVRSYLNEGLEVAIVSCVGCYWGRCAFCAYGNRSLPPGRYQQATVRQVADAVETVVRDTGTRFVAIADENTNLRLISKAMRAVRERGVRVRFGVRSRLEPGLADPAFCRALAEVGCAMIAVGYEGTSQRLLDLMDRGVRAADYQRIVDTVTGAGITLRLSVMGHVLDERPEEFEESLRFLAVNERRIGIDALELMVPEPGSRLAQAPERFGVSLDTSGPLAGNPELSYLAGRVGYPLTVHGGPTRTEALSRLERIFQVVRPGRASAVHPPSHRAAARGDSRPTGPSDAARPYPWVRTMPARLDTVPGRTVVADLVWEQFYALPHRDVEQHPDGLLTARTARGQRLLARLVDVSAAEPCPAAPPSTAAPSGPAVPPHPAAPSAPASPPYAAELAAARRTRRPT
;
A
#
# COMPACT_ATOMS: atom_id res chain seq x y z
N MET A 1 36.32 5.89 -14.32
CA MET A 1 35.27 5.14 -13.58
C MET A 1 35.78 3.73 -13.34
N PRO A 2 35.51 3.08 -12.20
CA PRO A 2 35.77 1.65 -12.04
C PRO A 2 34.93 0.85 -13.06
N ARG A 3 35.49 -0.22 -13.63
CA ARG A 3 34.68 -1.17 -14.41
C ARG A 3 33.77 -1.93 -13.44
N VAL A 4 32.46 -1.81 -13.63
CA VAL A 4 31.49 -2.78 -13.08
C VAL A 4 31.88 -4.16 -13.59
N PRO A 5 31.87 -5.23 -12.77
CA PRO A 5 32.14 -6.59 -13.26
C PRO A 5 31.19 -6.93 -14.40
N ALA A 6 31.67 -7.70 -15.38
CA ALA A 6 30.83 -8.14 -16.49
C ALA A 6 29.70 -9.02 -15.96
N VAL A 7 28.48 -8.49 -15.97
CA VAL A 7 27.27 -9.27 -15.74
C VAL A 7 26.77 -9.74 -17.09
N ASP A 8 26.49 -11.04 -17.22
CA ASP A 8 25.94 -11.59 -18.46
C ASP A 8 24.61 -10.91 -18.78
N ALA A 9 24.57 -10.22 -19.92
CA ALA A 9 23.40 -9.50 -20.37
C ALA A 9 22.41 -10.46 -21.07
N GLU A 10 21.14 -10.37 -20.70
CA GLU A 10 20.01 -11.09 -21.27
C GLU A 10 19.12 -10.10 -22.03
N PRO A 11 19.33 -9.87 -23.35
CA PRO A 11 18.58 -8.87 -24.09
C PRO A 11 17.10 -9.22 -24.19
N VAL A 12 16.24 -8.23 -24.00
CA VAL A 12 14.78 -8.38 -24.01
C VAL A 12 14.13 -7.48 -25.06
N ASP A 13 12.92 -7.85 -25.48
CA ASP A 13 12.12 -7.03 -26.37
C ASP A 13 11.45 -5.89 -25.59
N VAL A 14 10.98 -6.18 -24.37
CA VAL A 14 10.44 -5.16 -23.44
C VAL A 14 11.02 -5.28 -22.03
N LEU A 15 11.42 -4.15 -21.45
CA LEU A 15 11.62 -3.96 -20.02
C LEU A 15 10.41 -3.20 -19.46
N LEU A 16 9.58 -3.90 -18.68
CA LEU A 16 8.40 -3.33 -18.01
C LEU A 16 8.76 -2.87 -16.59
N LEU A 17 8.44 -1.61 -16.27
CA LEU A 17 8.82 -0.97 -15.01
C LEU A 17 7.58 -0.43 -14.28
N PHE A 18 7.48 -0.67 -12.97
CA PHE A 18 6.51 0.01 -12.10
C PHE A 18 7.27 1.03 -11.23
N PRO A 19 7.11 2.35 -11.46
CA PRO A 19 7.90 3.37 -10.76
C PRO A 19 7.59 3.47 -9.25
N PRO A 20 8.54 3.90 -8.41
CA PRO A 20 8.20 4.48 -7.11
C PRO A 20 7.50 5.84 -7.32
N GLN A 21 6.96 6.51 -6.30
CA GLN A 21 6.69 6.04 -4.96
C GLN A 21 5.16 5.93 -4.82
N THR A 22 4.66 4.78 -4.38
CA THR A 22 3.22 4.53 -4.19
C THR A 22 2.99 3.64 -2.96
N GLU A 23 1.77 3.64 -2.43
CA GLU A 23 1.34 2.69 -1.40
C GLU A 23 1.16 1.26 -1.93
N ALA A 24 1.19 1.04 -3.25
CA ALA A 24 1.26 -0.30 -3.86
C ALA A 24 2.63 -0.97 -3.64
N ARG A 25 2.94 -1.25 -2.36
CA ARG A 25 4.08 -2.02 -1.84
C ARG A 25 3.63 -3.19 -0.96
N PHE A 26 2.32 -3.33 -0.72
CA PHE A 26 1.69 -4.47 -0.02
C PHE A 26 1.53 -5.72 -0.92
N PHE A 27 1.36 -5.53 -2.22
CA PHE A 27 1.15 -6.59 -3.21
C PHE A 27 1.76 -6.18 -4.57
N PRO A 28 2.11 -7.15 -5.46
CA PRO A 28 2.54 -6.82 -6.82
C PRO A 28 1.40 -6.15 -7.59
N TYR A 29 1.67 -4.97 -8.18
CA TYR A 29 0.65 -4.24 -8.92
C TYR A 29 0.38 -4.90 -10.29
N LEU A 30 -0.89 -5.19 -10.56
CA LEU A 30 -1.33 -6.16 -11.57
C LEU A 30 -1.00 -5.79 -13.03
N SER A 31 -0.64 -4.54 -13.34
CA SER A 31 -0.35 -4.13 -14.71
C SER A 31 0.91 -4.78 -15.29
N LEU A 32 2.01 -4.96 -14.52
CA LEU A 32 3.18 -5.65 -15.08
C LEU A 32 2.88 -7.14 -15.35
N PRO A 33 2.25 -7.90 -14.42
CA PRO A 33 1.90 -9.29 -14.67
C PRO A 33 0.94 -9.54 -15.83
N CYS A 34 -0.07 -8.69 -16.05
CA CYS A 34 -0.97 -8.80 -17.20
C CYS A 34 -0.23 -8.59 -18.53
N LEU A 35 0.53 -7.49 -18.64
CA LEU A 35 1.32 -7.17 -19.83
C LEU A 35 2.39 -8.23 -20.11
N THR A 36 3.09 -8.68 -19.06
CA THR A 36 4.12 -9.73 -19.15
C THR A 36 3.52 -11.05 -19.63
N GLY A 37 2.39 -11.47 -19.03
CA GLY A 37 1.69 -12.70 -19.41
C GLY A 37 1.19 -12.65 -20.85
N HIS A 38 0.66 -11.51 -21.30
CA HIS A 38 0.24 -11.32 -22.69
C HIS A 38 1.42 -11.42 -23.66
N LEU A 39 2.44 -10.59 -23.46
CA LEU A 39 3.58 -10.48 -24.38
C LEU A 39 4.39 -11.78 -24.45
N ARG A 40 4.58 -12.50 -23.33
CA ARG A 40 5.25 -13.82 -23.32
C ARG A 40 4.44 -14.89 -24.07
N ARG A 41 3.11 -14.92 -23.95
CA ARG A 41 2.25 -15.80 -24.78
C ARG A 41 2.34 -15.48 -26.28
N ARG A 42 2.76 -14.26 -26.63
CA ARG A 42 3.01 -13.81 -28.01
C ARG A 42 4.49 -13.95 -28.42
N GLY A 43 5.28 -14.72 -27.67
CA GLY A 43 6.68 -15.05 -28.00
C GLY A 43 7.69 -13.92 -27.73
N ARG A 44 7.27 -12.83 -27.07
CA ARG A 44 8.14 -11.69 -26.79
C ARG A 44 8.94 -11.93 -25.50
N ARG A 45 10.25 -11.63 -25.51
CA ARG A 45 11.08 -11.65 -24.31
C ARG A 45 10.78 -10.41 -23.49
N VAL A 46 10.31 -10.62 -22.26
CA VAL A 46 9.93 -9.53 -21.36
C VAL A 46 10.59 -9.73 -20.00
N HIS A 47 11.25 -8.69 -19.50
CA HIS A 47 11.61 -8.56 -18.09
C HIS A 47 10.65 -7.58 -17.42
N GLN A 48 10.24 -7.86 -16.18
CA GLN A 48 9.40 -6.96 -15.38
C GLN A 48 10.06 -6.67 -14.03
N ALA A 49 10.14 -5.39 -13.67
CA ALA A 49 10.72 -4.94 -12.41
C ALA A 49 9.83 -3.90 -11.72
N ASP A 50 9.41 -4.22 -10.50
CA ASP A 50 8.75 -3.28 -9.60
C ASP A 50 9.82 -2.48 -8.84
N LEU A 51 10.00 -1.21 -9.25
CA LEU A 51 10.98 -0.32 -8.64
C LEU A 51 10.50 0.25 -7.30
N ASN A 52 9.21 0.21 -6.99
CA ASN A 52 8.65 0.61 -5.71
C ASN A 52 9.06 -0.38 -4.60
N ILE A 53 9.01 -1.69 -4.87
CA ILE A 53 9.48 -2.72 -3.94
C ILE A 53 11.00 -2.94 -3.98
N ALA A 54 11.64 -2.85 -5.17
CA ALA A 54 13.09 -2.99 -5.27
C ALA A 54 13.83 -1.87 -4.53
N LEU A 55 13.35 -0.62 -4.62
CA LEU A 55 13.91 0.50 -3.87
C LEU A 55 13.80 0.31 -2.36
N LEU A 56 12.66 -0.20 -1.86
CA LEU A 56 12.50 -0.56 -0.44
C LEU A 56 13.58 -1.55 0.01
N HIS A 57 13.74 -2.67 -0.70
CA HIS A 57 14.71 -3.71 -0.33
C HIS A 57 16.14 -3.18 -0.34
N GLU A 58 16.46 -2.33 -1.31
CA GLU A 58 17.80 -1.78 -1.50
C GLU A 58 18.14 -0.66 -0.51
N LEU A 59 17.13 0.09 -0.04
CA LEU A 59 17.25 1.01 1.10
C LEU A 59 17.38 0.26 2.44
N LEU A 60 16.58 -0.78 2.68
CA LEU A 60 16.70 -1.64 3.87
C LEU A 60 18.08 -2.33 3.97
N ARG A 61 18.81 -2.51 2.86
CA ARG A 61 20.21 -2.97 2.86
C ARG A 61 21.23 -1.91 3.34
N ARG A 62 20.88 -0.62 3.42
CA ARG A 62 21.78 0.51 3.76
C ARG A 62 21.34 1.27 5.04
N PRO A 63 21.59 0.73 6.25
CA PRO A 63 21.16 1.36 7.51
C PRO A 63 21.78 2.74 7.73
N HIS A 64 23.00 2.98 7.25
CA HIS A 64 23.66 4.28 7.32
C HIS A 64 22.87 5.43 6.66
N LEU A 65 21.99 5.13 5.69
CA LEU A 65 21.10 6.15 5.10
C LEU A 65 19.92 6.51 6.00
N LEU A 66 19.52 5.64 6.92
CA LEU A 66 18.42 5.87 7.86
C LEU A 66 18.86 6.90 8.91
N ASP A 67 20.08 6.74 9.40
CA ASP A 67 20.72 7.62 10.37
C ASP A 67 20.92 9.04 9.79
N ALA A 68 21.33 9.12 8.52
CA ALA A 68 21.39 10.38 7.77
C ALA A 68 20.00 11.02 7.61
N ALA A 69 18.99 10.26 7.16
CA ALA A 69 17.62 10.74 6.99
C ALA A 69 16.98 11.22 8.31
N ALA A 70 17.29 10.57 9.43
CA ALA A 70 16.79 10.94 10.76
C ALA A 70 17.43 12.22 11.33
N ARG A 71 18.63 12.58 10.88
CA ARG A 71 19.39 13.76 11.33
C ARG A 71 19.22 14.98 10.41
N ALA A 72 18.76 14.78 9.17
CA ALA A 72 18.81 15.74 8.07
C ALA A 72 18.18 17.14 8.31
N GLN A 73 17.21 17.28 9.22
CA GLN A 73 16.53 18.57 9.46
C GLN A 73 17.08 19.39 10.64
N GLY A 74 18.02 18.86 11.45
CA GLY A 74 18.69 19.60 12.54
C GLY A 74 17.82 20.13 13.69
N GLY A 75 16.49 20.11 13.56
CA GLY A 75 15.54 20.61 14.56
C GLY A 75 15.42 19.72 15.79
N ASP A 76 14.83 20.29 16.85
CA ASP A 76 14.69 19.61 18.15
C ASP A 76 13.25 19.62 18.70
N GLY A 77 12.27 19.69 17.80
CA GLY A 77 10.84 19.58 18.11
C GLY A 77 10.33 18.13 18.10
N MET A 78 9.04 17.94 18.45
CA MET A 78 8.42 16.62 18.55
C MET A 78 8.51 15.79 17.26
N ARG A 79 8.42 16.42 16.07
CA ARG A 79 8.58 15.73 14.78
C ARG A 79 9.98 15.14 14.60
N ASP A 80 11.01 15.86 15.02
CA ASP A 80 12.41 15.44 14.88
C ASP A 80 12.79 14.40 15.93
N TRP A 81 12.32 14.56 17.17
CA TRP A 81 12.40 13.52 18.18
C TRP A 81 11.75 12.21 17.70
N TYR A 82 10.52 12.26 17.19
CA TYR A 82 9.81 11.08 16.68
C TYR A 82 10.57 10.39 15.53
N ARG A 83 11.09 11.16 14.56
CA ARG A 83 11.93 10.64 13.47
C ARG A 83 13.18 9.93 13.99
N ARG A 84 13.89 10.54 14.94
CA ARG A 84 15.12 9.99 15.53
C ARG A 84 14.86 8.71 16.33
N GLU A 85 13.80 8.67 17.13
CA GLU A 85 13.45 7.46 17.86
C GLU A 85 12.91 6.35 16.95
N MET A 86 12.12 6.69 15.92
CA MET A 86 11.69 5.73 14.90
C MET A 86 12.89 5.09 14.19
N ALA A 87 13.88 5.90 13.81
CA ALA A 87 15.10 5.41 13.18
C ALA A 87 15.87 4.44 14.10
N LYS A 88 16.04 4.77 15.38
CA LYS A 88 16.65 3.87 16.38
C LYS A 88 15.88 2.55 16.52
N VAL A 89 14.55 2.59 16.56
CA VAL A 89 13.71 1.39 16.66
C VAL A 89 13.83 0.52 15.41
N VAL A 90 13.76 1.13 14.22
CA VAL A 90 13.94 0.42 12.94
C VAL A 90 15.32 -0.23 12.85
N ASP A 91 16.39 0.47 13.26
CA ASP A 91 17.76 -0.07 13.23
C ASP A 91 17.94 -1.22 14.23
N SER A 92 17.43 -1.06 15.46
CA SER A 92 17.45 -2.08 16.53
C SER A 92 16.79 -3.41 16.12
N TYR A 93 15.79 -3.35 15.22
CA TYR A 93 15.02 -4.49 14.73
C TYR A 93 15.28 -4.81 13.25
N LEU A 94 16.33 -4.24 12.65
CA LEU A 94 16.51 -4.28 11.20
C LEU A 94 16.75 -5.70 10.67
N THR A 95 17.31 -6.59 11.50
CA THR A 95 17.55 -8.00 11.14
C THR A 95 16.23 -8.75 10.97
N GLU A 96 15.31 -8.62 11.91
CA GLU A 96 13.97 -9.21 11.93
C GLU A 96 13.09 -8.61 10.83
N ILE A 97 13.14 -7.28 10.67
CA ILE A 97 12.48 -6.55 9.58
C ILE A 97 12.93 -7.10 8.22
N ARG A 98 14.24 -7.21 7.97
CA ARG A 98 14.78 -7.80 6.73
C ARG A 98 14.39 -9.27 6.57
N ALA A 99 14.54 -10.07 7.61
CA ALA A 99 14.25 -11.51 7.57
C ALA A 99 12.78 -11.77 7.21
N HIS A 100 11.86 -11.00 7.79
CA HIS A 100 10.44 -11.13 7.50
C HIS A 100 10.05 -10.48 6.16
N VAL A 101 10.41 -9.21 5.91
CA VAL A 101 9.98 -8.51 4.68
C VAL A 101 10.62 -9.12 3.43
N MET A 102 11.90 -9.47 3.47
CA MET A 102 12.63 -9.89 2.27
C MET A 102 12.52 -11.40 2.02
N ARG A 103 12.34 -12.22 3.07
CA ARG A 103 12.37 -13.70 2.99
C ARG A 103 11.14 -14.41 3.57
N LYS A 104 10.21 -13.70 4.23
CA LYS A 104 9.09 -14.24 5.03
C LYS A 104 9.53 -15.29 6.06
N ALA A 105 10.72 -15.11 6.61
CA ALA A 105 11.16 -15.88 7.77
C ALA A 105 10.33 -15.54 9.01
N SER A 106 10.48 -16.36 10.06
CA SER A 106 9.90 -16.07 11.37
C SER A 106 10.42 -14.71 11.88
N PRO A 107 9.53 -13.77 12.26
CA PRO A 107 9.89 -12.40 12.64
C PRO A 107 10.41 -12.25 14.08
N GLY A 108 10.73 -13.36 14.76
CA GLY A 108 11.03 -13.36 16.20
C GLY A 108 9.87 -12.79 17.03
N ASP A 109 10.20 -12.22 18.20
CA ASP A 109 9.23 -11.68 19.16
C ASP A 109 8.57 -10.38 18.67
N LEU A 110 9.18 -9.69 17.70
CA LEU A 110 8.64 -8.50 17.06
C LEU A 110 7.29 -8.79 16.36
N GLY A 111 7.17 -9.94 15.68
CA GLY A 111 5.94 -10.35 15.00
C GLY A 111 5.72 -9.69 13.63
N ALA A 112 5.02 -10.40 12.74
CA ALA A 112 4.92 -10.07 11.31
C ALA A 112 4.35 -8.67 11.04
N ALA A 113 3.21 -8.35 11.69
CA ALA A 113 2.55 -7.05 11.58
C ALA A 113 3.47 -5.87 11.95
N ARG A 114 4.23 -6.01 13.04
CA ARG A 114 5.18 -4.97 13.49
C ARG A 114 6.38 -4.87 12.54
N SER A 115 6.94 -6.00 12.09
CA SER A 115 8.02 -6.02 11.08
C SER A 115 7.63 -5.33 9.77
N VAL A 116 6.42 -5.59 9.27
CA VAL A 116 5.84 -4.96 8.08
C VAL A 116 5.63 -3.47 8.29
N ARG A 117 5.05 -3.06 9.44
CA ARG A 117 4.78 -1.65 9.73
C ARG A 117 6.05 -0.84 9.93
N LEU A 118 7.04 -1.36 10.65
CA LEU A 118 8.35 -0.72 10.79
C LEU A 118 9.09 -0.60 9.45
N ALA A 119 8.95 -1.57 8.52
CA ALA A 119 9.50 -1.43 7.18
C ALA A 119 8.81 -0.34 6.34
N ARG A 120 7.49 -0.15 6.49
CA ARG A 120 6.78 1.00 5.91
C ARG A 120 7.36 2.32 6.44
N GLN A 121 7.48 2.44 7.76
CA GLN A 121 8.00 3.64 8.42
C GLN A 121 9.47 3.92 8.06
N ALA A 122 10.30 2.87 8.00
CA ALA A 122 11.69 2.96 7.52
C ALA A 122 11.76 3.57 6.12
N LEU A 123 10.94 3.09 5.18
CA LEU A 123 10.89 3.67 3.83
C LEU A 123 10.45 5.13 3.83
N GLU A 124 9.44 5.47 4.63
CA GLU A 124 8.93 6.84 4.76
C GLU A 124 9.90 7.79 5.48
N LEU A 125 10.91 7.27 6.17
CA LEU A 125 12.12 8.02 6.55
C LEU A 125 13.12 8.10 5.39
N PHE A 126 13.49 6.98 4.74
CA PHE A 126 14.50 6.96 3.67
C PHE A 126 14.17 7.83 2.45
N VAL A 127 12.89 7.92 2.05
CA VAL A 127 12.47 8.72 0.87
C VAL A 127 12.03 10.15 1.22
N ARG A 128 11.95 10.50 2.51
CA ARG A 128 11.53 11.82 2.99
C ARG A 128 12.40 12.93 2.41
N ASP A 129 11.76 14.03 2.05
CA ASP A 129 12.37 15.26 1.51
C ASP A 129 13.21 15.04 0.23
N THR A 130 13.08 13.87 -0.41
CA THR A 130 13.62 13.57 -1.74
C THR A 130 12.60 13.87 -2.83
N PHE A 131 13.06 13.95 -4.08
CA PHE A 131 12.20 14.09 -5.27
C PHE A 131 11.08 13.03 -5.35
N LEU A 132 11.30 11.84 -4.79
CA LEU A 132 10.31 10.74 -4.81
C LEU A 132 9.07 11.00 -3.93
N THR A 133 9.15 11.97 -3.01
CA THR A 133 8.03 12.37 -2.13
C THR A 133 7.50 13.77 -2.43
N SER A 134 7.91 14.38 -3.53
CA SER A 134 7.35 15.66 -3.98
C SER A 134 5.89 15.51 -4.39
N VAL A 135 5.02 16.36 -3.84
CA VAL A 135 3.59 16.42 -4.20
C VAL A 135 3.41 17.47 -5.29
N TRP A 136 2.83 17.07 -6.42
CA TRP A 136 2.68 17.92 -7.60
C TRP A 136 1.24 18.43 -7.73
N ARG A 137 1.09 19.71 -8.09
CA ARG A 137 -0.20 20.36 -8.40
C ARG A 137 -0.22 21.03 -9.78
N ASP A 138 0.88 20.97 -10.51
CA ASP A 138 1.11 21.61 -11.80
C ASP A 138 1.96 20.63 -12.62
N LEU A 139 1.50 20.28 -13.83
CA LEU A 139 2.15 19.30 -14.70
C LEU A 139 3.40 19.88 -15.38
N ASP A 140 3.43 21.17 -15.72
CA ASP A 140 4.63 21.84 -16.23
C ASP A 140 5.67 22.03 -15.10
N ALA A 141 5.25 22.27 -13.87
CA ALA A 141 6.16 22.33 -12.72
C ALA A 141 6.81 20.97 -12.44
N LEU A 142 6.02 19.89 -12.48
CA LEU A 142 6.48 18.50 -12.41
C LEU A 142 7.47 18.19 -13.54
N ASP A 143 7.10 18.48 -14.79
CA ASP A 143 7.90 18.24 -16.00
C ASP A 143 9.25 18.97 -15.97
N ARG A 144 9.25 20.28 -15.62
CA ARG A 144 10.46 21.08 -15.41
C ARG A 144 11.30 20.58 -14.24
N ALA A 145 10.69 20.05 -13.18
CA ALA A 145 11.42 19.52 -12.03
C ALA A 145 12.06 18.16 -12.32
N ALA A 146 11.35 17.25 -12.99
CA ALA A 146 11.89 15.96 -13.43
C ALA A 146 13.12 16.13 -14.33
N ARG A 147 13.10 17.11 -15.25
CA ARG A 147 14.29 17.53 -16.01
C ARG A 147 15.46 17.94 -15.11
N ARG A 148 15.27 18.96 -14.28
CA ARG A 148 16.36 19.48 -13.41
C ARG A 148 16.88 18.46 -12.41
N ALA A 149 16.13 17.39 -12.10
CA ALA A 149 16.57 16.26 -11.29
C ALA A 149 17.37 15.22 -12.09
N ALA A 150 17.13 15.11 -13.41
CA ALA A 150 17.92 14.30 -14.34
C ALA A 150 19.21 15.00 -14.76
N ASP A 151 19.16 16.32 -15.03
CA ASP A 151 20.30 17.18 -15.43
C ASP A 151 21.38 17.35 -14.33
N ARG A 152 21.35 16.55 -13.26
CA ARG A 152 22.18 16.66 -12.06
C ARG A 152 22.58 15.29 -11.53
N PRO A 153 23.71 15.16 -10.79
CA PRO A 153 24.06 13.94 -10.08
C PRO A 153 22.90 13.45 -9.19
N PRO A 154 22.43 12.19 -9.31
CA PRO A 154 21.22 11.71 -8.63
C PRO A 154 21.18 11.94 -7.11
N ALA A 155 22.34 11.92 -6.44
CA ALA A 155 22.50 12.22 -5.02
C ALA A 155 21.98 13.62 -4.63
N ALA A 156 22.04 14.60 -5.54
CA ALA A 156 21.54 15.96 -5.33
C ALA A 156 20.00 16.04 -5.26
N SER A 157 19.30 14.95 -5.61
CA SER A 157 17.84 14.79 -5.43
C SER A 157 17.49 13.90 -4.22
N GLY A 158 18.49 13.45 -3.46
CA GLY A 158 18.39 12.60 -2.27
C GLY A 158 18.96 11.20 -2.44
N ALA A 159 19.47 10.59 -1.36
CA ALA A 159 20.14 9.29 -1.42
C ALA A 159 19.24 8.15 -1.94
N ALA A 160 17.92 8.20 -1.72
CA ALA A 160 16.98 7.25 -2.31
C ALA A 160 16.87 7.40 -3.84
N VAL A 161 17.03 8.60 -4.39
CA VAL A 161 17.07 8.85 -5.85
C VAL A 161 18.36 8.28 -6.45
N GLU A 162 19.48 8.36 -5.73
CA GLU A 162 20.75 7.73 -6.11
C GLU A 162 20.70 6.20 -6.08
N VAL A 163 20.03 5.61 -5.08
CA VAL A 163 19.73 4.16 -5.05
C VAL A 163 18.83 3.76 -6.21
N LEU A 164 17.78 4.55 -6.51
CA LEU A 164 16.89 4.30 -7.64
C LEU A 164 17.62 4.38 -8.99
N HIS A 165 18.48 5.38 -9.18
CA HIS A 165 19.29 5.50 -10.41
C HIS A 165 20.14 4.24 -10.63
N ARG A 166 20.86 3.76 -9.60
CA ARG A 166 21.60 2.49 -9.68
C ARG A 166 20.71 1.32 -10.10
N LEU A 167 19.55 1.15 -9.47
CA LEU A 167 18.62 0.07 -9.84
C LEU A 167 18.19 0.15 -11.33
N VAL A 168 17.98 1.35 -11.87
CA VAL A 168 17.69 1.56 -13.30
C VAL A 168 18.91 1.24 -14.17
N THR A 169 20.12 1.70 -13.80
CA THR A 169 21.37 1.37 -14.52
C THR A 169 21.61 -0.14 -14.55
N ASP A 170 21.49 -0.82 -13.42
CA ASP A 170 21.73 -2.25 -13.26
C ASP A 170 20.67 -3.10 -14.00
N LEU A 171 19.45 -2.59 -14.17
CA LEU A 171 18.41 -3.24 -14.98
C LEU A 171 18.66 -3.06 -16.48
N LEU A 172 19.03 -1.87 -16.93
CA LEU A 172 19.39 -1.63 -18.34
C LEU A 172 20.63 -2.41 -18.77
N ALA A 173 21.62 -2.57 -17.88
CA ALA A 173 22.83 -3.33 -18.15
C ALA A 173 22.57 -4.84 -18.25
N ARG A 174 21.73 -5.40 -17.35
CA ARG A 174 21.38 -6.83 -17.35
C ARG A 174 20.34 -7.21 -18.40
N HIS A 175 19.35 -6.35 -18.63
CA HIS A 175 18.23 -6.63 -19.53
C HIS A 175 18.08 -5.51 -20.57
N PRO A 176 19.08 -5.33 -21.48
CA PRO A 176 19.07 -4.27 -22.46
C PRO A 176 17.85 -4.41 -23.39
N PRO A 177 16.91 -3.44 -23.40
CA PRO A 177 15.62 -3.61 -24.05
C PRO A 177 15.56 -2.97 -25.44
N ARG A 178 14.59 -3.38 -26.26
CA ARG A 178 14.13 -2.57 -27.41
C ARG A 178 13.15 -1.49 -26.96
N VAL A 179 12.21 -1.84 -26.07
CA VAL A 179 11.20 -0.94 -25.50
C VAL A 179 11.29 -0.92 -23.97
N ALA A 180 11.32 0.26 -23.36
CA ALA A 180 11.11 0.46 -21.92
C ALA A 180 9.69 0.99 -21.68
N GLY A 181 8.84 0.19 -21.03
CA GLY A 181 7.44 0.53 -20.74
C GLY A 181 7.22 0.79 -19.25
N LEU A 182 6.93 2.04 -18.87
CA LEU A 182 6.68 2.40 -17.49
C LEU A 182 5.17 2.45 -17.22
N SER A 183 4.69 1.67 -16.24
CA SER A 183 3.27 1.64 -15.87
C SER A 183 2.97 2.64 -14.74
N VAL A 184 2.32 3.75 -15.08
CA VAL A 184 1.97 4.86 -14.17
C VAL A 184 0.51 4.75 -13.74
N ALA A 185 0.27 4.08 -12.61
CA ALA A 185 -1.06 3.86 -12.06
C ALA A 185 -1.53 5.02 -11.15
N PHE A 186 -0.62 5.53 -10.32
CA PHE A 186 -0.91 6.55 -9.31
C PHE A 186 -0.31 7.89 -9.72
N PHE A 187 -0.97 9.01 -9.39
CA PHE A 187 -0.49 10.35 -9.76
C PHE A 187 0.90 10.65 -9.18
N SER A 188 1.19 10.16 -7.98
CA SER A 188 2.51 10.26 -7.33
C SER A 188 3.66 9.64 -8.15
N GLN A 189 3.38 8.67 -9.03
CA GLN A 189 4.39 8.03 -9.87
C GLN A 189 4.80 8.89 -11.07
N LEU A 190 4.06 9.95 -11.45
CA LEU A 190 4.37 10.74 -12.66
C LEU A 190 5.75 11.40 -12.59
N GLY A 191 6.09 12.05 -11.47
CA GLY A 191 7.41 12.67 -11.27
C GLY A 191 8.56 11.68 -11.42
N PRO A 192 8.60 10.60 -10.60
CA PRO A 192 9.62 9.55 -10.72
C PRO A 192 9.62 8.84 -12.08
N ALA A 193 8.46 8.65 -12.73
CA ALA A 193 8.39 8.04 -14.06
C ALA A 193 9.08 8.91 -15.12
N LEU A 194 8.90 10.23 -15.11
CA LEU A 194 9.60 11.14 -16.02
C LEU A 194 11.09 11.21 -15.72
N LEU A 195 11.50 11.15 -14.44
CA LEU A 195 12.91 11.10 -14.04
C LEU A 195 13.59 9.80 -14.51
N ILE A 196 12.96 8.63 -14.26
CA ILE A 196 13.45 7.33 -14.74
C ILE A 196 13.52 7.32 -16.27
N ALA A 197 12.50 7.83 -16.96
CA ALA A 197 12.49 7.90 -18.42
C ALA A 197 13.60 8.83 -18.98
N ALA A 198 13.94 9.92 -18.27
CA ALA A 198 15.05 10.79 -18.63
C ALA A 198 16.40 10.08 -18.51
N TRP A 199 16.65 9.36 -17.40
CA TRP A 199 17.86 8.55 -17.24
C TRP A 199 17.94 7.41 -18.28
N ILE A 200 16.83 6.72 -18.60
CA ILE A 200 16.82 5.71 -19.66
C ILE A 200 17.20 6.34 -21.02
N ARG A 201 16.75 7.58 -21.30
CA ARG A 201 17.12 8.30 -22.53
C ARG A 201 18.60 8.63 -22.61
N GLU A 202 19.23 8.97 -21.49
CA GLU A 202 20.66 9.28 -21.40
C GLU A 202 21.51 7.99 -21.48
N LEU A 203 21.21 7.01 -20.62
CA LEU A 203 21.94 5.75 -20.48
C LEU A 203 21.81 4.83 -21.70
N ALA A 204 20.66 4.87 -22.40
CA ALA A 204 20.39 4.00 -23.53
C ALA A 204 19.62 4.73 -24.65
N PRO A 205 20.23 5.69 -25.39
CA PRO A 205 19.51 6.60 -26.29
C PRO A 205 18.70 5.96 -27.42
N ARG A 206 19.04 4.71 -27.80
CA ARG A 206 18.33 3.93 -28.84
C ARG A 206 17.03 3.28 -28.34
N VAL A 207 16.85 3.12 -27.03
CA VAL A 207 15.66 2.49 -26.43
C VAL A 207 14.41 3.31 -26.76
N LYS A 208 13.32 2.62 -27.07
CA LYS A 208 12.01 3.24 -27.23
C LYS A 208 11.29 3.31 -25.89
N ILE A 209 10.86 4.51 -25.48
CA ILE A 209 10.32 4.73 -24.12
C ILE A 209 8.85 5.13 -24.20
N CYS A 210 7.98 4.40 -23.50
CA CYS A 210 6.58 4.79 -23.33
C CYS A 210 6.15 4.80 -21.86
N LEU A 211 5.21 5.70 -21.54
CA LEU A 211 4.40 5.56 -20.33
C LEU A 211 3.05 4.94 -20.73
N GLY A 212 2.50 4.10 -19.85
CA GLY A 212 1.13 3.58 -19.95
C GLY A 212 0.47 3.48 -18.59
N GLY A 213 -0.74 2.94 -18.54
CA GLY A 213 -1.51 2.79 -17.30
C GLY A 213 -2.37 4.01 -16.95
N GLN A 214 -2.98 3.97 -15.77
CA GLN A 214 -4.17 4.76 -15.46
C GLN A 214 -3.99 6.28 -15.61
N GLN A 215 -2.88 6.85 -15.14
CA GLN A 215 -2.67 8.30 -15.23
C GLN A 215 -2.52 8.76 -16.69
N ILE A 216 -1.94 7.91 -17.54
CA ILE A 216 -1.82 8.18 -18.97
C ILE A 216 -3.19 8.09 -19.63
N MET A 217 -3.99 7.06 -19.31
CA MET A 217 -5.38 6.94 -19.77
C MET A 217 -6.30 8.09 -19.29
N LEU A 218 -5.93 8.84 -18.24
CA LEU A 218 -6.67 10.03 -17.77
C LEU A 218 -6.19 11.34 -18.41
N ARG A 219 -4.90 11.44 -18.76
CA ARG A 219 -4.21 12.73 -19.00
C ARG A 219 -3.32 12.74 -20.25
N ASP A 220 -3.50 11.82 -21.21
CA ASP A 220 -2.57 11.72 -22.35
C ASP A 220 -2.48 13.00 -23.18
N ALA A 221 -3.57 13.77 -23.30
CA ALA A 221 -3.56 15.09 -23.93
C ALA A 221 -2.73 16.11 -23.14
N ASP A 222 -3.02 16.30 -21.84
CA ASP A 222 -2.26 17.18 -20.93
C ASP A 222 -0.76 16.86 -20.96
N LEU A 223 -0.42 15.57 -21.00
CA LEU A 223 0.95 15.06 -20.97
C LEU A 223 1.65 15.20 -22.33
N ALA A 224 0.96 14.99 -23.46
CA ALA A 224 1.58 14.99 -24.79
C ALA A 224 2.11 16.37 -25.25
N VAL A 225 1.64 17.47 -24.64
CA VAL A 225 2.12 18.83 -24.91
C VAL A 225 3.37 19.20 -24.10
N LEU A 226 3.65 18.52 -22.97
CA LEU A 226 4.69 18.91 -22.02
C LEU A 226 6.10 18.88 -22.66
N PRO A 227 6.87 19.99 -22.65
CA PRO A 227 8.16 20.07 -23.34
C PRO A 227 9.23 19.12 -22.81
N GLY A 228 9.19 18.74 -21.53
CA GLY A 228 10.02 17.73 -20.85
C GLY A 228 9.85 16.37 -21.47
N LEU A 229 8.69 15.79 -21.17
CA LEU A 229 8.14 14.54 -21.67
C LEU A 229 8.39 14.36 -23.18
N ARG A 230 8.15 15.39 -24.01
CA ARG A 230 8.40 15.37 -25.48
C ARG A 230 9.86 15.16 -25.90
N ARG A 231 10.89 15.51 -25.11
CA ARG A 231 12.30 15.16 -25.41
C ARG A 231 12.78 13.89 -24.71
N THR A 232 11.89 13.19 -24.00
CA THR A 232 12.25 12.02 -23.20
C THR A 232 11.62 10.74 -23.74
N LEU A 233 10.32 10.75 -24.01
CA LEU A 233 9.56 9.60 -24.50
C LEU A 233 9.64 9.43 -26.02
N ASP A 234 9.02 8.36 -26.51
CA ASP A 234 8.59 8.13 -27.90
C ASP A 234 7.05 8.01 -27.99
N ALA A 235 6.36 7.55 -26.94
CA ALA A 235 4.91 7.32 -26.95
C ALA A 235 4.23 7.42 -25.56
N LEU A 236 2.90 7.61 -25.58
CA LEU A 236 1.98 7.45 -24.46
C LEU A 236 0.89 6.43 -24.81
N CYS A 237 0.74 5.36 -24.01
CA CYS A 237 -0.33 4.38 -24.17
C CYS A 237 -1.56 4.82 -23.36
N TRP A 238 -2.59 5.33 -24.05
CA TRP A 238 -3.82 5.85 -23.45
C TRP A 238 -4.95 4.81 -23.35
N THR A 239 -4.63 3.54 -23.61
CA THR A 239 -5.53 2.38 -23.55
C THR A 239 -4.86 1.22 -22.77
N ALA A 240 -5.55 0.09 -22.63
CA ALA A 240 -4.95 -1.16 -22.13
C ALA A 240 -3.73 -1.52 -23.00
N GLY A 241 -2.60 -1.86 -22.37
CA GLY A 241 -1.29 -1.85 -23.03
C GLY A 241 -0.93 -3.12 -23.78
N GLU A 242 -1.70 -4.19 -23.62
CA GLU A 242 -1.44 -5.54 -24.12
C GLU A 242 -1.25 -5.55 -25.65
N GLU A 243 -2.26 -5.14 -26.40
CA GLU A 243 -2.22 -5.03 -27.85
C GLU A 243 -1.36 -3.84 -28.34
N PRO A 244 -1.46 -2.60 -27.81
CA PRO A 244 -0.57 -1.50 -28.22
C PRO A 244 0.93 -1.80 -28.11
N LEU A 245 1.38 -2.53 -27.08
CA LEU A 245 2.79 -2.94 -26.97
C LEU A 245 3.15 -4.08 -27.92
N GLU A 246 2.30 -5.10 -28.05
CA GLU A 246 2.50 -6.18 -29.03
C GLU A 246 2.64 -5.61 -30.45
N ARG A 247 1.67 -4.81 -30.88
CA ARG A 247 1.62 -4.22 -32.22
C ARG A 247 2.75 -3.22 -32.44
N TRP A 248 3.23 -2.53 -31.40
CA TRP A 248 4.42 -1.70 -31.53
C TRP A 248 5.69 -2.54 -31.76
N LEU A 249 5.84 -3.68 -31.09
CA LEU A 249 6.94 -4.60 -31.37
C LEU A 249 6.86 -5.16 -32.79
N ASP A 250 5.67 -5.54 -33.26
CA ASP A 250 5.42 -5.95 -34.65
C ASP A 250 5.86 -4.86 -35.64
N ALA A 251 5.54 -3.59 -35.35
CA ALA A 251 5.96 -2.46 -36.17
C ALA A 251 7.47 -2.19 -36.11
N LEU A 252 8.13 -2.49 -34.99
CA LEU A 252 9.59 -2.41 -34.83
C LEU A 252 10.32 -3.62 -35.44
N ASP A 253 9.61 -4.71 -35.74
CA ASP A 253 10.09 -5.85 -36.55
C ASP A 253 9.82 -5.64 -38.06
N GLY A 254 9.05 -4.62 -38.43
CA GLY A 254 8.66 -4.34 -39.80
C GLY A 254 7.53 -5.24 -40.34
N THR A 255 6.90 -6.07 -39.51
CA THR A 255 5.80 -6.96 -39.95
C THR A 255 4.49 -6.21 -40.17
N ILE A 256 4.36 -4.98 -39.65
CA ILE A 256 3.24 -4.06 -39.88
C ILE A 256 3.72 -2.61 -40.03
N PRO A 257 2.97 -1.71 -40.71
CA PRO A 257 3.28 -0.29 -40.69
C PRO A 257 2.99 0.33 -39.30
N PRO A 258 3.79 1.31 -38.81
CA PRO A 258 3.56 1.97 -37.53
C PRO A 258 2.18 2.64 -37.36
N ALA A 259 1.50 2.96 -38.46
CA ALA A 259 0.12 3.48 -38.45
C ALA A 259 -0.94 2.44 -38.02
N ALA A 260 -0.59 1.14 -38.01
CA ALA A 260 -1.46 0.03 -37.59
C ALA A 260 -1.27 -0.39 -36.12
N VAL A 261 -0.60 0.45 -35.31
CA VAL A 261 -0.49 0.28 -33.86
C VAL A 261 -1.65 1.03 -33.19
N PRO A 262 -2.59 0.36 -32.50
CA PRO A 262 -3.72 1.01 -31.84
C PRO A 262 -3.30 1.71 -30.54
N GLY A 263 -4.16 2.56 -30.00
CA GLY A 263 -4.12 2.94 -28.58
C GLY A 263 -2.93 3.79 -28.07
N MET A 264 -2.04 4.21 -28.98
CA MET A 264 -0.87 5.06 -28.70
C MET A 264 -1.10 6.53 -29.07
N THR A 265 -0.37 7.42 -28.41
CA THR A 265 -0.14 8.82 -28.78
C THR A 265 1.36 9.01 -28.97
N TRP A 266 1.79 9.25 -30.22
CA TRP A 266 3.20 9.31 -30.62
C TRP A 266 3.81 10.69 -30.38
N LEU A 267 5.06 10.68 -29.91
CA LEU A 267 5.82 11.86 -29.50
C LEU A 267 7.14 11.95 -30.28
N PRO A 268 7.09 12.28 -31.60
CA PRO A 268 8.30 12.43 -32.39
C PRO A 268 9.09 13.67 -31.93
N ARG A 269 10.42 13.58 -32.02
CA ARG A 269 11.33 14.62 -31.50
C ARG A 269 11.30 15.91 -32.32
N SER A 270 11.01 15.77 -33.61
CA SER A 270 10.65 16.82 -34.54
C SER A 270 9.27 16.50 -35.12
N GLY A 271 8.41 17.51 -35.27
CA GLY A 271 7.05 17.36 -35.77
C GLY A 271 5.95 17.25 -34.70
N ALA A 272 4.71 17.14 -35.18
CA ALA A 272 3.49 17.17 -34.37
C ALA A 272 3.30 15.87 -33.56
N VAL A 273 2.53 15.96 -32.46
CA VAL A 273 1.92 14.78 -31.83
C VAL A 273 1.01 14.08 -32.84
N SER A 274 1.02 12.74 -32.90
CA SER A 274 -0.01 12.00 -33.64
C SER A 274 -0.65 10.91 -32.77
N ARG A 275 -1.97 10.96 -32.61
CA ARG A 275 -2.76 9.93 -31.92
C ARG A 275 -3.13 8.83 -32.90
N SER A 276 -2.98 7.57 -32.50
CA SER A 276 -3.48 6.45 -33.31
C SER A 276 -4.98 6.55 -33.49
N ARG A 277 -5.43 6.34 -34.74
CA ARG A 277 -6.85 6.35 -35.13
C ARG A 277 -7.49 4.96 -35.00
N GLN A 278 -6.70 3.91 -34.81
CA GLN A 278 -7.21 2.54 -34.68
C GLN A 278 -7.55 2.24 -33.21
N PRO A 279 -8.80 1.82 -32.91
CA PRO A 279 -9.15 1.34 -31.57
C PRO A 279 -8.55 -0.06 -31.33
N PRO A 280 -8.21 -0.42 -30.08
CA PRO A 280 -7.84 -1.80 -29.73
C PRO A 280 -8.90 -2.83 -30.15
N SER A 281 -8.46 -3.85 -30.87
CA SER A 281 -9.27 -4.99 -31.32
C SER A 281 -9.38 -6.09 -30.26
N LEU A 282 -8.35 -6.23 -29.41
CA LEU A 282 -8.26 -7.24 -28.36
C LEU A 282 -9.43 -7.10 -27.37
N ARG A 283 -9.93 -8.24 -26.87
CA ARG A 283 -11.01 -8.33 -25.90
C ARG A 283 -10.52 -8.98 -24.62
N PHE A 284 -11.23 -8.72 -23.53
CA PHE A 284 -10.90 -9.29 -22.23
C PHE A 284 -10.96 -10.82 -22.22
N HIS A 285 -11.75 -11.43 -23.12
CA HIS A 285 -11.79 -12.88 -23.26
C HIS A 285 -10.60 -13.48 -24.05
N ASP A 286 -9.80 -12.66 -24.74
CA ASP A 286 -8.54 -13.09 -25.37
C ASP A 286 -7.37 -13.10 -24.38
N LEU A 287 -7.54 -12.44 -23.21
CA LEU A 287 -6.52 -12.37 -22.18
C LEU A 287 -6.45 -13.69 -21.40
N GLY A 288 -5.26 -14.30 -21.42
CA GLY A 288 -4.86 -15.32 -20.45
C GLY A 288 -4.36 -14.71 -19.12
N PRO A 289 -4.04 -15.55 -18.13
CA PRO A 289 -3.74 -15.13 -16.76
C PRO A 289 -2.49 -14.24 -16.61
N PRO A 290 -2.38 -13.49 -15.49
CA PRO A 290 -1.22 -12.65 -15.18
C PRO A 290 0.01 -13.47 -14.79
N ASP A 291 1.14 -13.20 -15.45
CA ASP A 291 2.42 -13.87 -15.19
C ASP A 291 3.26 -13.06 -14.19
N HIS A 292 3.47 -13.62 -13.00
CA HIS A 292 4.21 -12.99 -11.91
C HIS A 292 5.72 -13.30 -11.93
N THR A 293 6.20 -14.09 -12.90
CA THR A 293 7.58 -14.57 -12.97
C THR A 293 8.55 -13.42 -13.22
N GLY A 294 9.48 -13.22 -12.29
CA GLY A 294 10.43 -12.10 -12.22
C GLY A 294 10.16 -11.14 -11.05
N LEU A 295 8.91 -11.06 -10.56
CA LEU A 295 8.59 -10.21 -9.41
C LEU A 295 8.90 -10.92 -8.08
N PRO A 296 9.37 -10.18 -7.05
CA PRO A 296 9.66 -10.75 -5.73
C PRO A 296 8.37 -10.89 -4.92
N VAL A 297 7.38 -11.64 -5.42
CA VAL A 297 5.99 -11.67 -4.88
C VAL A 297 5.92 -12.00 -3.39
N ARG A 298 6.80 -12.88 -2.90
CA ARG A 298 6.89 -13.24 -1.47
C ARG A 298 7.48 -12.13 -0.60
N SER A 299 8.05 -11.08 -1.16
CA SER A 299 8.84 -10.07 -0.44
C SER A 299 8.17 -8.67 -0.40
N TYR A 300 6.88 -8.61 -0.70
CA TYR A 300 6.05 -7.41 -0.53
C TYR A 300 5.65 -7.19 0.95
N LEU A 301 5.21 -5.98 1.30
CA LEU A 301 4.85 -5.56 2.66
C LEU A 301 3.48 -6.06 3.15
N ASN A 302 3.08 -7.29 2.79
CA ASN A 302 1.90 -7.95 3.35
C ASN A 302 2.24 -8.82 4.57
N GLU A 303 1.26 -9.13 5.42
CA GLU A 303 1.44 -10.08 6.53
C GLU A 303 1.45 -11.54 6.00
N GLY A 304 0.54 -11.85 5.08
CA GLY A 304 0.53 -13.07 4.29
C GLY A 304 0.46 -12.74 2.79
N LEU A 305 0.96 -13.65 1.94
CA LEU A 305 0.98 -13.43 0.49
C LEU A 305 -0.44 -13.23 -0.06
N GLU A 306 -0.66 -12.04 -0.64
CA GLU A 306 -1.85 -11.63 -1.38
C GLU A 306 -1.45 -11.29 -2.82
N VAL A 307 -2.28 -11.71 -3.78
CA VAL A 307 -2.05 -11.49 -5.21
C VAL A 307 -3.36 -11.08 -5.88
N ALA A 308 -3.31 -10.08 -6.76
CA ALA A 308 -4.49 -9.57 -7.46
C ALA A 308 -4.77 -10.31 -8.78
N ILE A 309 -6.05 -10.39 -9.14
CA ILE A 309 -6.54 -10.64 -10.50
C ILE A 309 -7.71 -9.69 -10.80
N VAL A 310 -8.14 -9.62 -12.05
CA VAL A 310 -9.40 -8.98 -12.46
C VAL A 310 -10.34 -10.00 -13.10
N SER A 311 -11.65 -9.80 -12.94
CA SER A 311 -12.72 -10.53 -13.61
C SER A 311 -13.46 -9.67 -14.66
N CYS A 312 -13.19 -8.36 -14.70
CA CYS A 312 -13.65 -7.47 -15.75
C CYS A 312 -12.68 -6.34 -16.07
N VAL A 313 -12.94 -5.63 -17.17
CA VAL A 313 -12.39 -4.30 -17.47
C VAL A 313 -13.54 -3.31 -17.40
N GLY A 314 -13.40 -2.30 -16.54
CA GLY A 314 -14.43 -1.31 -16.29
C GLY A 314 -15.52 -1.80 -15.32
N CYS A 315 -16.58 -0.99 -15.23
CA CYS A 315 -17.67 -1.17 -14.28
C CYS A 315 -19.01 -1.25 -15.02
N TYR A 316 -19.76 -2.34 -14.82
CA TYR A 316 -21.08 -2.54 -15.44
C TYR A 316 -22.11 -1.47 -15.06
N TRP A 317 -21.95 -0.83 -13.90
CA TRP A 317 -22.78 0.32 -13.52
C TRP A 317 -22.35 1.58 -14.27
N GLY A 318 -21.03 1.84 -14.34
CA GLY A 318 -20.40 2.90 -15.14
C GLY A 318 -20.74 4.35 -14.79
N ARG A 319 -21.86 4.62 -14.11
CA ARG A 319 -22.49 5.95 -14.10
C ARG A 319 -22.09 6.91 -12.98
N CYS A 320 -21.50 6.45 -11.88
CA CYS A 320 -21.22 7.31 -10.71
C CYS A 320 -20.49 8.61 -11.10
N ALA A 321 -21.01 9.76 -10.67
CA ALA A 321 -20.63 11.08 -11.18
C ALA A 321 -19.13 11.38 -11.08
N PHE A 322 -18.52 11.08 -9.93
CA PHE A 322 -17.09 11.31 -9.65
C PHE A 322 -16.15 10.28 -10.29
N CYS A 323 -16.65 9.20 -10.92
CA CYS A 323 -15.85 8.00 -11.16
C CYS A 323 -15.18 7.98 -12.56
N ALA A 324 -14.09 8.72 -12.73
CA ALA A 324 -13.27 8.76 -13.96
C ALA A 324 -12.76 7.39 -14.47
N TYR A 325 -12.82 6.35 -13.63
CA TYR A 325 -12.47 4.97 -13.94
C TYR A 325 -13.70 4.28 -14.56
N GLY A 326 -14.80 4.21 -13.80
CA GLY A 326 -16.05 3.58 -14.23
C GLY A 326 -16.71 4.25 -15.43
N ASN A 327 -16.64 5.59 -15.54
CA ASN A 327 -17.28 6.34 -16.64
C ASN A 327 -16.74 5.97 -18.03
N ARG A 328 -15.55 5.37 -18.13
CA ARG A 328 -15.00 4.80 -19.38
C ARG A 328 -15.82 3.62 -19.93
N SER A 329 -16.67 3.03 -19.10
CA SER A 329 -17.53 1.89 -19.42
C SER A 329 -18.87 2.30 -20.05
N LEU A 330 -19.18 3.60 -20.07
CA LEU A 330 -20.44 4.15 -20.59
C LEU A 330 -20.64 3.97 -22.10
N PRO A 331 -19.60 4.07 -22.97
CA PRO A 331 -19.78 3.77 -24.39
C PRO A 331 -20.04 2.26 -24.59
N PRO A 332 -20.97 1.86 -25.48
CA PRO A 332 -21.29 0.46 -25.72
C PRO A 332 -20.06 -0.42 -26.01
N GLY A 333 -20.04 -1.63 -25.42
CA GLY A 333 -18.94 -2.59 -25.58
C GLY A 333 -17.66 -2.27 -24.82
N ARG A 334 -17.60 -1.18 -24.03
CA ARG A 334 -16.41 -0.86 -23.20
C ARG A 334 -16.31 -1.69 -21.93
N TYR A 335 -17.43 -1.95 -21.25
CA TYR A 335 -17.46 -2.96 -20.18
C TYR A 335 -17.28 -4.36 -20.78
N GLN A 336 -16.34 -5.13 -20.23
CA GLN A 336 -16.08 -6.52 -20.63
C GLN A 336 -15.81 -7.36 -19.38
N GLN A 337 -16.32 -8.60 -19.33
CA GLN A 337 -16.13 -9.53 -18.21
C GLN A 337 -15.66 -10.90 -18.68
N ALA A 338 -14.93 -11.61 -17.82
CA ALA A 338 -14.45 -12.96 -18.10
C ALA A 338 -15.60 -13.99 -18.08
N THR A 339 -15.36 -15.13 -18.72
CA THR A 339 -16.15 -16.34 -18.47
C THR A 339 -15.85 -16.93 -17.08
N VAL A 340 -16.79 -17.71 -16.54
CA VAL A 340 -16.60 -18.48 -15.29
C VAL A 340 -15.31 -19.30 -15.33
N ARG A 341 -15.01 -19.89 -16.50
CA ARG A 341 -13.77 -20.65 -16.74
C ARG A 341 -12.53 -19.78 -16.60
N GLN A 342 -12.46 -18.63 -17.25
CA GLN A 342 -11.25 -17.80 -17.24
C GLN A 342 -10.89 -17.28 -15.86
N VAL A 343 -11.89 -16.89 -15.04
CA VAL A 343 -11.64 -16.52 -13.64
C VAL A 343 -11.09 -17.73 -12.86
N ALA A 344 -11.63 -18.93 -13.05
CA ALA A 344 -11.13 -20.13 -12.39
C ALA A 344 -9.71 -20.52 -12.86
N ASP A 345 -9.45 -20.51 -14.16
CA ASP A 345 -8.14 -20.78 -14.78
C ASP A 345 -7.08 -19.77 -14.29
N ALA A 346 -7.46 -18.49 -14.06
CA ALA A 346 -6.59 -17.47 -13.52
C ALA A 346 -6.32 -17.63 -12.01
N VAL A 347 -7.33 -17.93 -11.20
CA VAL A 347 -7.16 -18.21 -9.76
C VAL A 347 -6.26 -19.43 -9.56
N GLU A 348 -6.51 -20.51 -10.30
CA GLU A 348 -5.70 -21.73 -10.25
C GLU A 348 -4.24 -21.48 -10.64
N THR A 349 -4.01 -20.74 -11.73
CA THR A 349 -2.68 -20.31 -12.18
C THR A 349 -1.96 -19.51 -11.08
N VAL A 350 -2.60 -18.47 -10.54
CA VAL A 350 -1.99 -17.60 -9.53
C VAL A 350 -1.72 -18.36 -8.22
N VAL A 351 -2.61 -19.26 -7.78
CA VAL A 351 -2.40 -20.10 -6.59
C VAL A 351 -1.24 -21.07 -6.79
N ARG A 352 -1.16 -21.73 -7.95
CA ARG A 352 -0.06 -22.65 -8.32
C ARG A 352 1.29 -21.94 -8.35
N ASP A 353 1.38 -20.83 -9.09
CA ASP A 353 2.66 -20.21 -9.44
C ASP A 353 3.25 -19.35 -8.31
N THR A 354 2.40 -18.78 -7.44
CA THR A 354 2.86 -17.96 -6.30
C THR A 354 2.84 -18.70 -4.96
N GLY A 355 1.95 -19.69 -4.83
CA GLY A 355 1.62 -20.34 -3.55
C GLY A 355 0.68 -19.53 -2.67
N THR A 356 0.01 -18.50 -3.20
CA THR A 356 -0.91 -17.65 -2.41
C THR A 356 -2.02 -18.44 -1.70
N ARG A 357 -2.55 -17.86 -0.62
CA ARG A 357 -3.78 -18.32 0.08
C ARG A 357 -4.89 -17.27 0.07
N PHE A 358 -4.63 -16.08 -0.47
CA PHE A 358 -5.58 -14.99 -0.63
C PHE A 358 -5.47 -14.35 -2.02
N VAL A 359 -6.60 -14.22 -2.72
CA VAL A 359 -6.69 -13.56 -4.02
C VAL A 359 -7.55 -12.31 -3.91
N ALA A 360 -7.04 -11.17 -4.38
CA ALA A 360 -7.81 -9.93 -4.49
C ALA A 360 -8.46 -9.84 -5.88
N ILE A 361 -9.79 -9.76 -5.93
CA ILE A 361 -10.51 -9.39 -7.15
C ILE A 361 -10.52 -7.86 -7.24
N ALA A 362 -9.65 -7.31 -8.09
CA ALA A 362 -9.30 -5.89 -8.16
C ALA A 362 -10.15 -5.09 -9.16
N ASP A 363 -11.38 -5.54 -9.43
CA ASP A 363 -12.33 -4.92 -10.36
C ASP A 363 -12.79 -3.53 -9.90
N GLU A 364 -13.18 -2.65 -10.83
CA GLU A 364 -13.81 -1.36 -10.48
C GLU A 364 -15.20 -1.52 -9.84
N ASN A 365 -15.94 -2.58 -10.22
CA ASN A 365 -17.09 -3.11 -9.45
C ASN A 365 -17.28 -4.60 -9.80
N THR A 366 -17.01 -5.48 -8.85
CA THR A 366 -17.00 -6.93 -9.05
C THR A 366 -18.40 -7.47 -9.38
N ASN A 367 -18.51 -8.32 -10.41
CA ASN A 367 -19.72 -9.13 -10.63
C ASN A 367 -19.73 -10.31 -9.64
N LEU A 368 -20.34 -10.11 -8.47
CA LEU A 368 -20.37 -11.10 -7.39
C LEU A 368 -20.99 -12.45 -7.81
N ARG A 369 -21.93 -12.46 -8.77
CA ARG A 369 -22.54 -13.69 -9.29
C ARG A 369 -21.62 -14.46 -10.23
N LEU A 370 -20.76 -13.77 -10.99
CA LEU A 370 -19.67 -14.37 -11.77
C LEU A 370 -18.62 -14.99 -10.83
N ILE A 371 -18.15 -14.23 -9.84
CA ILE A 371 -17.14 -14.70 -8.87
C ILE A 371 -17.66 -15.89 -8.06
N SER A 372 -18.91 -15.86 -7.57
CA SER A 372 -19.50 -17.00 -6.84
C SER A 372 -19.48 -18.30 -7.65
N LYS A 373 -19.78 -18.23 -8.96
CA LYS A 373 -19.69 -19.38 -9.87
C LYS A 373 -18.25 -19.81 -10.13
N ALA A 374 -17.33 -18.86 -10.38
CA ALA A 374 -15.93 -19.15 -10.64
C ALA A 374 -15.24 -19.79 -9.42
N MET A 375 -15.44 -19.24 -8.22
CA MET A 375 -14.85 -19.76 -6.99
C MET A 375 -15.44 -21.11 -6.57
N ARG A 376 -16.66 -21.44 -7.00
CA ARG A 376 -17.18 -22.81 -6.94
C ARG A 376 -16.40 -23.76 -7.87
N ALA A 377 -16.21 -23.38 -9.13
CA ALA A 377 -15.41 -24.18 -10.08
C ALA A 377 -13.95 -24.37 -9.63
N VAL A 378 -13.33 -23.35 -9.01
CA VAL A 378 -12.01 -23.45 -8.34
C VAL A 378 -12.04 -24.50 -7.24
N ARG A 379 -13.09 -24.54 -6.41
CA ARG A 379 -13.24 -25.57 -5.36
C ARG A 379 -13.51 -26.96 -5.91
N GLU A 380 -14.23 -27.08 -7.02
CA GLU A 380 -14.48 -28.36 -7.71
C GLU A 380 -13.17 -28.96 -8.27
N ARG A 381 -12.23 -28.11 -8.73
CA ARG A 381 -10.84 -28.50 -9.10
C ARG A 381 -9.93 -28.82 -7.90
N GLY A 382 -10.46 -28.93 -6.69
CA GLY A 382 -9.69 -29.20 -5.47
C GLY A 382 -8.91 -28.01 -4.89
N VAL A 383 -8.79 -26.89 -5.61
CA VAL A 383 -8.10 -25.67 -5.12
C VAL A 383 -8.85 -25.08 -3.92
N ARG A 384 -8.11 -24.61 -2.92
CA ARG A 384 -8.64 -24.00 -1.68
C ARG A 384 -7.92 -22.68 -1.41
N VAL A 385 -8.62 -21.57 -1.58
CA VAL A 385 -8.09 -20.21 -1.46
C VAL A 385 -9.20 -19.28 -0.95
N ARG A 386 -8.84 -18.26 -0.16
CA ARG A 386 -9.77 -17.20 0.25
C ARG A 386 -9.68 -16.03 -0.73
N PHE A 387 -10.71 -15.18 -0.79
CA PHE A 387 -10.67 -14.01 -1.67
C PHE A 387 -11.35 -12.77 -1.10
N GLY A 388 -10.87 -11.61 -1.51
CA GLY A 388 -11.49 -10.30 -1.30
C GLY A 388 -12.06 -9.74 -2.61
N VAL A 389 -13.10 -8.92 -2.53
CA VAL A 389 -13.73 -8.27 -3.69
C VAL A 389 -14.00 -6.79 -3.44
N ARG A 390 -14.03 -5.98 -4.50
CA ARG A 390 -14.52 -4.58 -4.46
C ARG A 390 -15.91 -4.50 -5.09
N SER A 391 -16.90 -3.92 -4.40
CA SER A 391 -18.28 -3.84 -4.91
C SER A 391 -18.98 -2.52 -4.54
N ARG A 392 -20.22 -2.30 -5.00
CA ARG A 392 -21.14 -1.33 -4.38
C ARG A 392 -21.90 -2.02 -3.24
N LEU A 393 -22.72 -1.26 -2.52
CA LEU A 393 -23.79 -1.79 -1.66
C LEU A 393 -24.94 -2.32 -2.54
N GLU A 394 -24.66 -3.39 -3.30
CA GLU A 394 -25.55 -4.01 -4.28
C GLU A 394 -26.76 -4.68 -3.59
N PRO A 395 -27.99 -4.61 -4.16
CA PRO A 395 -29.17 -5.28 -3.60
C PRO A 395 -29.01 -6.80 -3.42
N GLY A 396 -28.13 -7.44 -4.21
CA GLY A 396 -27.80 -8.86 -4.04
C GLY A 396 -27.16 -9.20 -2.69
N LEU A 397 -26.49 -8.24 -2.03
CA LEU A 397 -25.94 -8.43 -0.70
C LEU A 397 -27.02 -8.46 0.38
N ALA A 398 -28.23 -7.95 0.12
CA ALA A 398 -29.35 -8.01 1.07
C ALA A 398 -30.02 -9.41 1.17
N ASP A 399 -29.51 -10.41 0.45
CA ASP A 399 -29.92 -11.81 0.53
C ASP A 399 -28.99 -12.61 1.46
N PRO A 400 -29.48 -13.13 2.62
CA PRO A 400 -28.70 -13.99 3.50
C PRO A 400 -28.20 -15.28 2.83
N ALA A 401 -28.93 -15.82 1.86
CA ALA A 401 -28.55 -17.06 1.17
C ALA A 401 -27.38 -16.80 0.20
N PHE A 402 -27.42 -15.71 -0.57
CA PHE A 402 -26.30 -15.29 -1.41
C PHE A 402 -25.03 -14.99 -0.61
N CYS A 403 -25.13 -14.28 0.54
CA CYS A 403 -23.97 -14.01 1.40
C CYS A 403 -23.36 -15.29 2.00
N ARG A 404 -24.17 -16.26 2.43
CA ARG A 404 -23.66 -17.59 2.85
C ARG A 404 -22.98 -18.33 1.69
N ALA A 405 -23.59 -18.36 0.51
CA ALA A 405 -23.02 -19.00 -0.68
C ALA A 405 -21.70 -18.35 -1.15
N LEU A 406 -21.48 -17.05 -0.87
CA LEU A 406 -20.19 -16.38 -1.06
C LEU A 406 -19.16 -16.81 -0.02
N ALA A 407 -19.52 -16.84 1.27
CA ALA A 407 -18.64 -17.27 2.35
C ALA A 407 -18.18 -18.73 2.15
N GLU A 408 -19.09 -19.63 1.79
CA GLU A 408 -18.83 -21.05 1.48
C GLU A 408 -17.79 -21.25 0.38
N VAL A 409 -17.78 -20.41 -0.67
CA VAL A 409 -16.77 -20.48 -1.74
C VAL A 409 -15.46 -19.77 -1.41
N GLY A 410 -15.33 -19.21 -0.20
CA GLY A 410 -14.09 -18.62 0.33
C GLY A 410 -14.08 -17.09 0.39
N CYS A 411 -15.21 -16.41 0.21
CA CYS A 411 -15.26 -14.95 0.32
C CYS A 411 -14.92 -14.53 1.75
N ALA A 412 -13.86 -13.75 1.89
CA ALA A 412 -13.33 -13.32 3.17
C ALA A 412 -13.73 -11.88 3.51
N MET A 413 -13.76 -11.02 2.48
CA MET A 413 -13.90 -9.58 2.65
C MET A 413 -14.55 -8.95 1.42
N ILE A 414 -15.44 -8.00 1.66
CA ILE A 414 -16.07 -7.15 0.65
C ILE A 414 -15.74 -5.70 1.01
N ALA A 415 -15.01 -5.00 0.14
CA ALA A 415 -14.79 -3.56 0.26
C ALA A 415 -15.80 -2.81 -0.63
N VAL A 416 -16.47 -1.78 -0.10
CA VAL A 416 -17.46 -0.98 -0.83
C VAL A 416 -17.25 0.52 -0.64
N GLY A 417 -17.64 1.32 -1.64
CA GLY A 417 -17.74 2.76 -1.49
C GLY A 417 -18.97 3.15 -0.66
N TYR A 418 -18.79 4.06 0.29
CA TYR A 418 -19.85 4.63 1.13
C TYR A 418 -19.83 6.15 1.02
N GLU A 419 -20.83 6.70 0.34
CA GLU A 419 -20.98 8.13 0.08
C GLU A 419 -22.21 8.71 0.81
N GLY A 420 -22.44 8.23 2.05
CA GLY A 420 -23.55 8.65 2.92
C GLY A 420 -24.86 7.88 2.76
N THR A 421 -25.83 8.20 3.61
CA THR A 421 -27.18 7.59 3.64
C THR A 421 -28.28 8.44 3.00
N SER A 422 -27.99 9.67 2.54
CA SER A 422 -29.00 10.47 1.84
C SER A 422 -29.27 9.91 0.44
N GLN A 423 -30.47 9.37 0.22
CA GLN A 423 -30.88 8.89 -1.11
C GLN A 423 -30.82 9.99 -2.17
N ARG A 424 -31.10 11.25 -1.79
CA ARG A 424 -30.99 12.43 -2.65
C ARG A 424 -29.58 12.58 -3.24
N LEU A 425 -28.56 12.47 -2.39
CA LEU A 425 -27.15 12.55 -2.81
C LEU A 425 -26.73 11.33 -3.64
N LEU A 426 -27.16 10.13 -3.24
CA LEU A 426 -26.88 8.88 -3.97
C LEU A 426 -27.48 8.90 -5.39
N ASP A 427 -28.69 9.46 -5.55
CA ASP A 427 -29.37 9.59 -6.85
C ASP A 427 -28.74 10.71 -7.69
N LEU A 428 -28.42 11.87 -7.10
CA LEU A 428 -27.71 12.97 -7.78
C LEU A 428 -26.33 12.55 -8.30
N MET A 429 -25.61 11.73 -7.53
CA MET A 429 -24.34 11.12 -7.95
C MET A 429 -24.51 9.92 -8.91
N ASP A 430 -25.74 9.49 -9.24
CA ASP A 430 -26.02 8.30 -10.07
C ASP A 430 -25.29 7.06 -9.51
N ARG A 431 -25.46 6.79 -8.20
CA ARG A 431 -24.83 5.66 -7.49
C ARG A 431 -25.57 4.35 -7.68
N GLY A 432 -26.89 4.38 -7.87
CA GLY A 432 -27.71 3.19 -8.18
C GLY A 432 -27.82 2.17 -7.05
N VAL A 433 -27.86 2.64 -5.81
CA VAL A 433 -28.02 1.86 -4.59
C VAL A 433 -29.10 2.52 -3.73
N ARG A 434 -29.70 1.77 -2.81
CA ARG A 434 -30.76 2.27 -1.92
C ARG A 434 -30.24 2.33 -0.49
N ALA A 435 -30.21 3.52 0.12
CA ALA A 435 -29.76 3.70 1.50
C ALA A 435 -30.55 2.84 2.50
N ALA A 436 -31.85 2.64 2.25
CA ALA A 436 -32.73 1.79 3.04
C ALA A 436 -32.28 0.31 3.10
N ASP A 437 -31.52 -0.18 2.11
CA ASP A 437 -31.01 -1.55 2.11
C ASP A 437 -29.70 -1.70 2.91
N TYR A 438 -29.02 -0.59 3.26
CA TYR A 438 -27.66 -0.61 3.83
C TYR A 438 -27.55 -1.37 5.15
N GLN A 439 -28.46 -1.14 6.11
CA GLN A 439 -28.41 -1.84 7.40
C GLN A 439 -28.59 -3.35 7.20
N ARG A 440 -29.56 -3.74 6.36
CA ARG A 440 -29.78 -5.14 5.99
C ARG A 440 -28.55 -5.77 5.32
N ILE A 441 -27.83 -5.03 4.48
CA ILE A 441 -26.57 -5.47 3.86
C ILE A 441 -25.48 -5.68 4.91
N VAL A 442 -25.34 -4.78 5.91
CA VAL A 442 -24.42 -5.01 7.04
C VAL A 442 -24.83 -6.29 7.80
N ASP A 443 -26.12 -6.50 8.03
CA ASP A 443 -26.63 -7.66 8.76
C ASP A 443 -26.37 -8.99 8.05
N THR A 444 -26.64 -9.08 6.74
CA THR A 444 -26.42 -10.30 5.95
C THR A 444 -24.97 -10.61 5.67
N VAL A 445 -24.14 -9.60 5.39
CA VAL A 445 -22.71 -9.80 5.09
C VAL A 445 -21.96 -10.18 6.36
N THR A 446 -22.16 -9.46 7.46
CA THR A 446 -21.47 -9.76 8.73
C THR A 446 -22.01 -11.02 9.40
N GLY A 447 -23.32 -11.29 9.28
CA GLY A 447 -23.94 -12.54 9.73
C GLY A 447 -23.49 -13.79 8.94
N ALA A 448 -22.94 -13.62 7.72
CA ALA A 448 -22.29 -14.68 6.96
C ALA A 448 -20.79 -14.84 7.29
N GLY A 449 -20.25 -14.08 8.26
CA GLY A 449 -18.83 -14.11 8.63
C GLY A 449 -17.89 -13.41 7.65
N ILE A 450 -18.42 -12.62 6.71
CA ILE A 450 -17.64 -11.86 5.73
C ILE A 450 -17.30 -10.48 6.32
N THR A 451 -16.03 -10.08 6.24
CA THR A 451 -15.61 -8.74 6.68
C THR A 451 -16.10 -7.68 5.70
N LEU A 452 -16.97 -6.77 6.14
CA LEU A 452 -17.39 -5.60 5.36
C LEU A 452 -16.44 -4.42 5.62
N ARG A 453 -15.94 -3.78 4.57
CA ARG A 453 -15.11 -2.57 4.64
C ARG A 453 -15.72 -1.43 3.84
N LEU A 454 -15.71 -0.23 4.39
CA LEU A 454 -16.20 0.98 3.74
C LEU A 454 -15.04 1.92 3.40
N SER A 455 -14.93 2.31 2.14
CA SER A 455 -14.17 3.47 1.70
C SER A 455 -15.13 4.68 1.76
N VAL A 456 -14.95 5.57 2.74
CA VAL A 456 -15.90 6.66 3.01
C VAL A 456 -15.52 7.92 2.23
N MET A 457 -16.49 8.51 1.53
CA MET A 457 -16.33 9.79 0.84
C MET A 457 -16.88 10.95 1.67
N GLY A 458 -16.10 12.03 1.77
CA GLY A 458 -16.54 13.35 2.25
C GLY A 458 -16.62 14.36 1.10
N HIS A 459 -17.14 15.56 1.40
CA HIS A 459 -17.44 16.61 0.39
C HIS A 459 -18.46 16.14 -0.67
N VAL A 460 -19.49 15.42 -0.21
CA VAL A 460 -20.49 14.76 -1.06
C VAL A 460 -21.52 15.77 -1.59
N LEU A 461 -21.10 16.59 -2.56
CA LEU A 461 -21.93 17.65 -3.16
C LEU A 461 -22.55 18.54 -2.07
N ASP A 462 -23.82 18.94 -2.22
CA ASP A 462 -24.57 19.81 -1.31
C ASP A 462 -25.06 19.08 -0.04
N GLU A 463 -24.19 18.30 0.61
CA GLU A 463 -24.50 17.56 1.84
C GLU A 463 -24.92 18.50 2.98
N ARG A 464 -26.20 18.44 3.37
CA ARG A 464 -26.74 19.22 4.49
C ARG A 464 -26.27 18.65 5.84
N PRO A 465 -26.19 19.46 6.91
CA PRO A 465 -25.73 18.98 8.23
C PRO A 465 -26.49 17.75 8.74
N GLU A 466 -27.79 17.67 8.48
CA GLU A 466 -28.66 16.58 8.94
C GLU A 466 -28.34 15.26 8.19
N GLU A 467 -28.07 15.35 6.89
CA GLU A 467 -27.66 14.22 6.03
C GLU A 467 -26.28 13.68 6.45
N PHE A 468 -25.39 14.56 6.90
CA PHE A 468 -24.12 14.17 7.52
C PHE A 468 -24.33 13.48 8.87
N GLU A 469 -25.17 14.02 9.76
CA GLU A 469 -25.45 13.40 11.07
C GLU A 469 -26.09 12.01 10.94
N GLU A 470 -26.98 11.79 9.96
CA GLU A 470 -27.49 10.46 9.62
C GLU A 470 -26.39 9.52 9.14
N SER A 471 -25.56 9.99 8.22
CA SER A 471 -24.45 9.21 7.65
C SER A 471 -23.40 8.85 8.71
N LEU A 472 -23.12 9.74 9.66
CA LEU A 472 -22.26 9.50 10.82
C LEU A 472 -22.89 8.51 11.80
N ARG A 473 -24.19 8.63 12.08
CA ARG A 473 -24.93 7.76 13.00
C ARG A 473 -24.97 6.31 12.51
N PHE A 474 -25.16 6.09 11.22
CA PHE A 474 -25.10 4.75 10.61
C PHE A 474 -23.74 4.08 10.82
N LEU A 475 -22.64 4.83 10.59
CA LEU A 475 -21.28 4.33 10.82
C LEU A 475 -21.03 4.05 12.31
N ALA A 476 -21.44 4.95 13.20
CA ALA A 476 -21.23 4.83 14.64
C ALA A 476 -21.98 3.63 15.26
N VAL A 477 -23.24 3.39 14.85
CA VAL A 477 -24.02 2.22 15.30
C VAL A 477 -23.35 0.90 14.86
N ASN A 478 -22.67 0.90 13.73
CA ASN A 478 -22.04 -0.30 13.16
C ASN A 478 -20.51 -0.39 13.41
N GLU A 479 -19.91 0.43 14.29
CA GLU A 479 -18.44 0.56 14.49
C GLU A 479 -17.67 -0.75 14.79
N ARG A 480 -18.37 -1.79 15.24
CA ARG A 480 -17.79 -3.12 15.57
C ARG A 480 -17.98 -4.17 14.47
N ARG A 481 -18.65 -3.79 13.38
CA ARG A 481 -19.16 -4.69 12.32
C ARG A 481 -18.60 -4.32 10.95
N ILE A 482 -18.22 -3.06 10.77
CA ILE A 482 -17.57 -2.53 9.57
C ILE A 482 -16.12 -2.15 9.88
N GLY A 483 -15.21 -2.41 8.94
CA GLY A 483 -13.95 -1.68 8.87
C GLY A 483 -14.12 -0.41 8.03
N ILE A 484 -13.30 0.61 8.28
CA ILE A 484 -13.12 1.72 7.34
C ILE A 484 -11.69 1.60 6.79
N ASP A 485 -11.55 1.50 5.46
CA ASP A 485 -10.25 1.31 4.79
C ASP A 485 -9.68 2.57 4.15
N ALA A 486 -10.54 3.55 3.83
CA ALA A 486 -10.16 4.87 3.36
C ALA A 486 -11.15 5.95 3.84
N LEU A 487 -10.64 7.17 4.05
CA LEU A 487 -11.41 8.41 4.17
C LEU A 487 -10.88 9.35 3.07
N GLU A 488 -11.68 9.71 2.07
CA GLU A 488 -11.27 10.60 0.96
C GLU A 488 -12.29 11.74 0.79
N LEU A 489 -11.84 12.97 0.54
CA LEU A 489 -12.71 14.02 0.00
C LEU A 489 -12.91 13.78 -1.50
N MET A 490 -14.07 14.18 -2.04
CA MET A 490 -14.36 14.09 -3.47
C MET A 490 -13.33 14.86 -4.33
N VAL A 491 -12.70 14.18 -5.29
CA VAL A 491 -11.73 14.76 -6.24
C VAL A 491 -12.25 14.61 -7.68
N PRO A 492 -12.56 15.71 -8.39
CA PRO A 492 -12.91 15.69 -9.81
C PRO A 492 -11.71 15.31 -10.72
N GLU A 493 -11.41 14.02 -10.83
CA GLU A 493 -10.43 13.51 -11.79
C GLU A 493 -10.91 13.72 -13.25
N PRO A 494 -10.01 14.03 -14.22
CA PRO A 494 -10.37 14.19 -15.63
C PRO A 494 -11.10 12.99 -16.20
N GLY A 495 -12.11 13.23 -17.05
CA GLY A 495 -12.93 12.15 -17.63
C GLY A 495 -13.97 11.54 -16.68
N SER A 496 -14.10 12.05 -15.45
CA SER A 496 -15.31 11.84 -14.65
C SER A 496 -16.48 12.66 -15.23
N ARG A 497 -17.72 12.20 -15.07
CA ARG A 497 -18.91 12.99 -15.43
C ARG A 497 -18.95 14.33 -14.69
N LEU A 498 -18.52 14.34 -13.43
CA LEU A 498 -18.38 15.54 -12.60
C LEU A 498 -17.39 16.55 -13.19
N ALA A 499 -16.28 16.09 -13.80
CA ALA A 499 -15.33 16.95 -14.50
C ALA A 499 -15.79 17.38 -15.91
N GLN A 500 -16.77 16.67 -16.50
CA GLN A 500 -17.29 16.95 -17.85
C GLN A 500 -18.51 17.88 -17.87
N ALA A 501 -19.31 17.87 -16.80
CA ALA A 501 -20.54 18.64 -16.65
C ALA A 501 -20.75 19.02 -15.16
N PRO A 502 -19.85 19.84 -14.57
CA PRO A 502 -19.87 20.17 -13.14
C PRO A 502 -21.16 20.89 -12.71
N GLU A 503 -21.67 21.79 -13.54
CA GLU A 503 -22.89 22.57 -13.29
C GLU A 503 -24.11 21.66 -13.07
N ARG A 504 -24.20 20.52 -13.76
CA ARG A 504 -25.25 19.51 -13.57
C ARG A 504 -25.29 18.92 -12.15
N PHE A 505 -24.18 18.95 -11.42
CA PHE A 505 -24.07 18.43 -10.06
C PHE A 505 -24.05 19.53 -8.99
N GLY A 506 -24.35 20.78 -9.37
CA GLY A 506 -24.34 21.92 -8.45
C GLY A 506 -22.93 22.35 -8.05
N VAL A 507 -21.93 22.15 -8.91
CA VAL A 507 -20.54 22.52 -8.60
C VAL A 507 -19.88 23.34 -9.71
N SER A 508 -18.80 24.03 -9.34
CA SER A 508 -17.87 24.72 -10.25
C SER A 508 -16.46 24.21 -10.04
N LEU A 509 -15.67 24.19 -11.12
CA LEU A 509 -14.29 23.71 -11.14
C LEU A 509 -13.35 24.82 -11.60
N ASP A 510 -12.21 24.95 -10.94
CA ASP A 510 -11.10 25.75 -11.47
C ASP A 510 -10.26 24.88 -12.41
N THR A 511 -10.30 25.22 -13.70
CA THR A 511 -9.49 24.57 -14.75
C THR A 511 -8.23 25.36 -15.10
N SER A 512 -8.02 26.51 -14.46
CA SER A 512 -6.92 27.44 -14.68
C SER A 512 -5.86 27.41 -13.57
N GLY A 513 -6.28 27.12 -12.34
CA GLY A 513 -5.42 27.01 -11.16
C GLY A 513 -4.81 25.63 -10.94
N PRO A 514 -3.99 25.48 -9.88
CA PRO A 514 -3.27 24.24 -9.60
C PRO A 514 -4.22 23.09 -9.21
N LEU A 515 -3.91 21.87 -9.67
CA LEU A 515 -4.63 20.65 -9.37
C LEU A 515 -4.74 20.39 -7.85
N ALA A 516 -5.90 19.88 -7.43
CA ALA A 516 -6.24 19.56 -6.05
C ALA A 516 -6.23 18.04 -5.78
N GLY A 517 -5.99 17.68 -4.52
CA GLY A 517 -6.03 16.31 -4.01
C GLY A 517 -6.13 16.32 -2.48
N ASN A 518 -5.81 15.20 -1.82
CA ASN A 518 -6.08 14.98 -0.40
C ASN A 518 -4.78 14.76 0.43
N PRO A 519 -3.82 15.70 0.47
CA PRO A 519 -2.54 15.53 1.19
C PRO A 519 -2.68 15.36 2.71
N GLU A 520 -3.83 15.71 3.29
CA GLU A 520 -4.15 15.53 4.71
C GLU A 520 -4.65 14.12 5.04
N LEU A 521 -5.14 13.37 4.04
CA LEU A 521 -5.83 12.08 4.20
C LEU A 521 -5.15 10.92 3.44
N SER A 522 -4.38 11.22 2.40
CA SER A 522 -3.87 10.26 1.43
C SER A 522 -2.37 10.46 1.17
N TYR A 523 -1.61 9.35 1.12
CA TYR A 523 -0.18 9.38 0.86
C TYR A 523 0.12 10.05 -0.50
N LEU A 524 1.01 11.05 -0.48
CA LEU A 524 1.35 11.89 -1.65
C LEU A 524 0.12 12.48 -2.37
N ALA A 525 -0.88 12.88 -1.57
CA ALA A 525 -2.17 13.45 -1.98
C ALA A 525 -3.17 12.51 -2.69
N GLY A 526 -2.82 11.24 -2.94
CA GLY A 526 -3.74 10.23 -3.47
C GLY A 526 -4.26 10.55 -4.89
N ARG A 527 -5.59 10.74 -5.02
CA ARG A 527 -6.24 11.20 -6.26
C ARG A 527 -5.97 12.68 -6.49
N VAL A 528 -5.72 13.05 -7.75
CA VAL A 528 -5.44 14.46 -8.12
C VAL A 528 -6.24 14.88 -9.36
N GLY A 529 -7.04 15.93 -9.19
CA GLY A 529 -8.03 16.45 -10.13
C GLY A 529 -8.15 17.97 -10.07
N TYR A 530 -9.27 18.53 -10.51
CA TYR A 530 -9.52 19.97 -10.48
C TYR A 530 -9.97 20.44 -9.08
N PRO A 531 -9.57 21.64 -8.60
CA PRO A 531 -10.19 22.28 -7.45
C PRO A 531 -11.72 22.39 -7.61
N LEU A 532 -12.43 22.14 -6.51
CA LEU A 532 -13.89 21.98 -6.47
C LEU A 532 -14.54 23.01 -5.55
N THR A 533 -15.53 23.74 -6.07
CA THR A 533 -16.44 24.60 -5.31
C THR A 533 -17.86 24.05 -5.44
N VAL A 534 -18.50 23.71 -4.32
CA VAL A 534 -19.90 23.26 -4.30
C VAL A 534 -20.82 24.46 -4.04
N HIS A 535 -21.89 24.61 -4.82
CA HIS A 535 -22.88 25.66 -4.61
C HIS A 535 -23.90 25.24 -3.54
N GLY A 536 -24.03 26.05 -2.48
CA GLY A 536 -24.93 25.75 -1.35
C GLY A 536 -24.48 24.60 -0.43
N GLY A 537 -23.37 23.93 -0.75
CA GLY A 537 -22.78 22.86 0.07
C GLY A 537 -21.64 23.32 0.97
N PRO A 538 -21.02 22.39 1.72
CA PRO A 538 -19.87 22.69 2.57
C PRO A 538 -18.64 23.11 1.76
N THR A 539 -17.81 23.97 2.35
CA THR A 539 -16.43 24.19 1.89
C THR A 539 -15.57 22.94 2.10
N ARG A 540 -14.43 22.85 1.41
CA ARG A 540 -13.45 21.76 1.61
C ARG A 540 -13.01 21.65 3.07
N THR A 541 -12.88 22.77 3.78
CA THR A 541 -12.48 22.82 5.19
C THR A 541 -13.55 22.20 6.09
N GLU A 542 -14.82 22.55 5.91
CA GLU A 542 -15.92 21.95 6.68
C GLU A 542 -16.10 20.46 6.36
N ALA A 543 -15.94 20.08 5.09
CA ALA A 543 -15.96 18.68 4.66
C ALA A 543 -14.80 17.86 5.26
N LEU A 544 -13.62 18.46 5.45
CA LEU A 544 -12.49 17.83 6.16
C LEU A 544 -12.82 17.65 7.65
N SER A 545 -13.33 18.68 8.34
CA SER A 545 -13.76 18.58 9.73
C SER A 545 -14.87 17.54 9.95
N ARG A 546 -15.77 17.36 8.97
CA ARG A 546 -16.76 16.27 8.94
C ARG A 546 -16.09 14.88 8.89
N LEU A 547 -15.08 14.68 8.04
CA LEU A 547 -14.31 13.43 7.99
C LEU A 547 -13.48 13.18 9.26
N GLU A 548 -12.86 14.21 9.84
CA GLU A 548 -12.15 14.10 11.12
C GLU A 548 -13.08 13.63 12.25
N ARG A 549 -14.31 14.13 12.29
CA ARG A 549 -15.32 13.68 13.26
C ARG A 549 -15.76 12.23 13.03
N ILE A 550 -15.86 11.76 11.77
CA ILE A 550 -16.05 10.32 11.47
C ILE A 550 -14.88 9.49 12.03
N PHE A 551 -13.63 9.91 11.81
CA PHE A 551 -12.45 9.21 12.31
C PHE A 551 -12.46 9.10 13.86
N GLN A 552 -12.75 10.20 14.55
CA GLN A 552 -12.79 10.27 16.01
C GLN A 552 -13.91 9.41 16.63
N VAL A 553 -15.10 9.39 16.00
CA VAL A 553 -16.27 8.65 16.51
C VAL A 553 -16.17 7.15 16.22
N VAL A 554 -15.88 6.77 14.96
CA VAL A 554 -16.05 5.39 14.47
C VAL A 554 -14.78 4.52 14.68
N ARG A 555 -13.63 5.15 14.95
CA ARG A 555 -12.34 4.48 15.27
C ARG A 555 -11.93 3.40 14.23
N PRO A 556 -11.69 3.79 12.96
CA PRO A 556 -11.48 2.90 11.80
C PRO A 556 -10.67 1.62 12.00
N GLY A 557 -9.59 1.67 12.80
CA GLY A 557 -8.67 0.55 12.99
C GLY A 557 -9.29 -0.70 13.65
N ARG A 558 -10.43 -0.60 14.34
CA ARG A 558 -10.99 -1.70 15.17
C ARG A 558 -11.31 -3.00 14.42
N ALA A 559 -11.73 -2.92 13.15
CA ALA A 559 -12.08 -4.09 12.33
C ALA A 559 -11.14 -4.26 11.11
N SER A 560 -9.91 -3.74 11.21
CA SER A 560 -8.99 -3.59 10.07
C SER A 560 -8.16 -4.83 9.68
N ALA A 561 -8.25 -5.94 10.41
CA ALA A 561 -7.52 -7.17 10.10
C ALA A 561 -8.00 -7.84 8.80
N VAL A 562 -7.08 -8.21 7.89
CA VAL A 562 -7.37 -8.98 6.66
C VAL A 562 -7.28 -10.48 6.93
N HIS A 563 -6.23 -10.88 7.65
CA HIS A 563 -6.08 -12.24 8.15
C HIS A 563 -6.72 -12.35 9.55
N PRO A 564 -7.33 -13.51 9.89
CA PRO A 564 -7.61 -13.80 11.29
C PRO A 564 -6.27 -13.81 12.04
N PRO A 565 -6.19 -13.31 13.28
CA PRO A 565 -4.99 -13.43 14.08
C PRO A 565 -4.53 -14.89 14.13
N SER A 566 -3.23 -15.14 13.97
CA SER A 566 -2.69 -16.51 13.96
C SER A 566 -3.13 -17.31 15.19
N HIS A 567 -3.15 -18.64 15.14
CA HIS A 567 -3.80 -19.48 16.17
C HIS A 567 -3.37 -19.20 17.63
N ARG A 568 -2.18 -18.62 17.89
CA ARG A 568 -1.78 -18.12 19.23
C ARG A 568 -2.56 -16.90 19.72
N ALA A 569 -2.99 -16.01 18.83
CA ALA A 569 -3.84 -14.88 19.15
C ALA A 569 -5.33 -15.26 19.12
N ALA A 570 -5.74 -16.25 18.33
CA ALA A 570 -7.07 -16.86 18.45
C ALA A 570 -7.28 -17.57 19.81
N ALA A 571 -6.20 -18.02 20.47
CA ALA A 571 -6.22 -18.49 21.85
C ALA A 571 -6.45 -17.37 22.91
N ARG A 572 -6.46 -16.09 22.49
CA ARG A 572 -7.02 -14.95 23.25
C ARG A 572 -8.38 -14.52 22.65
N GLY A 573 -9.19 -15.49 22.22
CA GLY A 573 -10.52 -15.30 21.63
C GLY A 573 -11.61 -14.79 22.58
N ASP A 574 -11.23 -14.26 23.74
CA ASP A 574 -12.11 -13.57 24.69
C ASP A 574 -11.39 -12.30 25.15
N SER A 575 -11.69 -11.17 24.50
CA SER A 575 -11.11 -9.86 24.86
C SER A 575 -11.82 -9.26 26.08
N ARG A 576 -11.90 -10.05 27.16
CA ARG A 576 -12.06 -9.49 28.50
C ARG A 576 -10.92 -8.50 28.71
N PRO A 577 -11.20 -7.24 29.12
CA PRO A 577 -10.13 -6.29 29.42
C PRO A 577 -9.24 -6.91 30.50
N THR A 578 -7.93 -6.70 30.39
CA THR A 578 -7.02 -7.15 31.45
C THR A 578 -7.43 -6.53 32.78
N GLY A 579 -7.26 -7.30 33.87
CA GLY A 579 -7.54 -6.82 35.21
C GLY A 579 -6.73 -5.56 35.54
N PRO A 580 -7.13 -4.77 36.56
CA PRO A 580 -6.35 -3.61 36.99
C PRO A 580 -4.87 -3.98 37.17
N SER A 581 -3.98 -3.32 36.41
CA SER A 581 -2.56 -3.66 36.35
C SER A 581 -1.75 -2.67 37.18
N ASP A 582 -1.17 -3.14 38.27
CA ASP A 582 -0.38 -2.28 39.18
C ASP A 582 0.94 -1.80 38.57
N ALA A 583 1.55 -2.62 37.71
CA ALA A 583 2.76 -2.28 36.99
C ALA A 583 2.69 -2.76 35.53
N ALA A 584 3.31 -2.01 34.62
CA ALA A 584 3.47 -2.39 33.22
C ALA A 584 4.77 -1.82 32.63
N ARG A 585 5.48 -2.63 31.84
CA ARG A 585 6.73 -2.21 31.16
C ARG A 585 6.44 -1.93 29.69
N PRO A 586 6.64 -0.70 29.19
CA PRO A 586 6.52 -0.40 27.76
C PRO A 586 7.46 -1.25 26.91
N TYR A 587 7.01 -1.70 25.72
CA TYR A 587 7.86 -2.47 24.81
C TYR A 587 9.04 -1.62 24.27
N PRO A 588 10.13 -2.24 23.76
CA PRO A 588 11.31 -1.50 23.30
C PRO A 588 11.12 -0.65 22.02
N TRP A 589 9.94 -0.63 21.41
CA TRP A 589 9.51 0.34 20.38
C TRP A 589 8.61 1.47 20.90
N VAL A 590 8.22 1.43 22.17
CA VAL A 590 7.49 2.50 22.85
C VAL A 590 8.50 3.44 23.51
N ARG A 591 8.24 4.75 23.46
CA ARG A 591 9.20 5.78 23.89
C ARG A 591 8.53 6.86 24.72
N THR A 592 9.10 7.15 25.88
CA THR A 592 8.74 8.35 26.66
C THR A 592 9.16 9.59 25.89
N MET A 593 8.20 10.49 25.67
CA MET A 593 8.42 11.79 25.06
C MET A 593 9.10 12.72 26.08
N PRO A 594 10.24 13.37 25.73
CA PRO A 594 10.89 14.34 26.60
C PRO A 594 9.92 15.43 27.08
N ALA A 595 9.88 15.72 28.38
CA ALA A 595 8.91 16.65 28.97
C ALA A 595 8.90 18.04 28.32
N ARG A 596 10.07 18.52 27.83
CA ARG A 596 10.21 19.77 27.06
C ARG A 596 9.48 19.81 25.70
N LEU A 597 8.92 18.68 25.26
CA LEU A 597 8.13 18.55 24.02
C LEU A 597 6.63 18.42 24.30
N ASP A 598 6.23 18.28 25.57
CA ASP A 598 4.81 18.31 25.96
C ASP A 598 4.43 19.71 26.43
N THR A 599 3.41 20.30 25.80
CA THR A 599 2.88 21.61 26.18
C THR A 599 1.89 21.53 27.34
N VAL A 600 1.54 20.33 27.82
CA VAL A 600 0.60 20.11 28.92
C VAL A 600 1.33 19.53 30.14
N PRO A 601 1.44 20.27 31.26
CA PRO A 601 2.16 19.80 32.45
C PRO A 601 1.41 18.68 33.21
N GLY A 602 2.13 18.02 34.12
CA GLY A 602 1.53 17.05 35.05
C GLY A 602 1.21 15.67 34.46
N ARG A 603 1.76 15.34 33.28
CA ARG A 603 1.62 14.04 32.61
C ARG A 603 2.92 13.58 31.95
N THR A 604 3.08 12.27 31.86
CA THR A 604 4.06 11.61 31.00
C THR A 604 3.36 11.22 29.71
N VAL A 605 4.00 11.37 28.56
CA VAL A 605 3.48 10.87 27.28
C VAL A 605 4.41 9.77 26.79
N VAL A 606 3.83 8.61 26.47
CA VAL A 606 4.54 7.52 25.79
C VAL A 606 4.00 7.36 24.37
N ALA A 607 4.89 7.30 23.39
CA ALA A 607 4.56 7.10 21.98
C ALA A 607 4.88 5.65 21.58
N ASP A 608 3.89 4.90 21.09
CA ASP A 608 4.14 3.63 20.41
C ASP A 608 4.51 3.94 18.95
N LEU A 609 5.79 3.75 18.63
CA LEU A 609 6.34 4.05 17.31
C LEU A 609 6.04 2.97 16.29
N VAL A 610 5.58 1.77 16.70
CA VAL A 610 5.02 0.81 15.74
C VAL A 610 3.65 1.31 15.30
N TRP A 611 2.72 1.54 16.24
CA TRP A 611 1.31 1.83 15.91
C TRP A 611 0.98 3.31 15.73
N GLU A 612 1.98 4.20 15.82
CA GLU A 612 1.84 5.64 15.59
C GLU A 612 0.87 6.30 16.59
N GLN A 613 0.80 5.77 17.81
CA GLN A 613 -0.13 6.18 18.87
C GLN A 613 0.59 6.90 20.01
N PHE A 614 -0.05 7.91 20.60
CA PHE A 614 0.45 8.64 21.77
C PHE A 614 -0.51 8.44 22.96
N TYR A 615 0.04 8.04 24.11
CA TYR A 615 -0.71 7.78 25.33
C TYR A 615 -0.28 8.74 26.44
N ALA A 616 -1.23 9.55 26.92
CA ALA A 616 -1.00 10.53 27.99
C ALA A 616 -1.38 9.95 29.36
N LEU A 617 -0.41 9.94 30.28
CA LEU A 617 -0.47 9.31 31.60
C LEU A 617 -0.28 10.38 32.70
N PRO A 618 -1.34 10.79 33.43
CA PRO A 618 -1.22 11.82 34.46
C PRO A 618 -0.33 11.38 35.63
N HIS A 619 0.58 12.23 36.11
CA HIS A 619 1.55 11.90 37.18
C HIS A 619 0.90 11.55 38.53
N ARG A 620 -0.33 12.02 38.75
CA ARG A 620 -1.16 11.64 39.91
C ARG A 620 -1.71 10.22 39.84
N ASP A 621 -1.81 9.65 38.64
CA ASP A 621 -2.45 8.38 38.34
C ASP A 621 -1.40 7.29 38.03
N VAL A 622 -0.29 7.65 37.39
CA VAL A 622 0.81 6.75 37.00
C VAL A 622 2.17 7.42 37.30
N GLU A 623 3.11 6.64 37.81
CA GLU A 623 4.53 6.97 37.96
C GLU A 623 5.35 6.26 36.88
N GLN A 624 6.40 6.91 36.36
CA GLN A 624 7.43 6.25 35.57
C GLN A 624 8.76 6.24 36.34
N HIS A 625 9.33 5.05 36.47
CA HIS A 625 10.63 4.82 37.09
C HIS A 625 11.79 5.09 36.11
N PRO A 626 13.03 5.33 36.60
CA PRO A 626 14.18 5.60 35.73
C PRO A 626 14.54 4.47 34.74
N ASP A 627 14.10 3.24 35.00
CA ASP A 627 14.26 2.07 34.12
C ASP A 627 13.13 1.95 33.06
N GLY A 628 12.22 2.93 33.02
CA GLY A 628 11.07 3.00 32.13
C GLY A 628 9.81 2.27 32.63
N LEU A 629 9.86 1.53 33.74
CA LEU A 629 8.69 0.85 34.31
C LEU A 629 7.59 1.86 34.67
N LEU A 630 6.33 1.53 34.35
CA LEU A 630 5.17 2.31 34.76
C LEU A 630 4.49 1.63 35.96
N THR A 631 4.19 2.38 37.02
CA THR A 631 3.45 1.88 38.19
C THR A 631 2.23 2.76 38.50
N ALA A 632 1.10 2.14 38.84
CA ALA A 632 -0.13 2.84 39.14
C ALA A 632 -0.10 3.47 40.55
N ARG A 633 -0.46 4.75 40.65
CA ARG A 633 -0.72 5.42 41.95
C ARG A 633 -2.20 5.33 42.38
N THR A 634 -3.11 5.06 41.45
CA THR A 634 -4.56 5.06 41.70
C THR A 634 -5.25 3.93 40.95
N ALA A 635 -6.49 3.61 41.32
CA ALA A 635 -7.34 2.71 40.54
C ALA A 635 -7.63 3.23 39.11
N ARG A 636 -7.50 4.54 38.85
CA ARG A 636 -7.51 5.09 37.49
C ARG A 636 -6.19 4.78 36.76
N GLY A 637 -5.06 4.88 37.45
CA GLY A 637 -3.76 4.41 36.99
C GLY A 637 -3.77 2.95 36.54
N GLN A 638 -4.25 2.05 37.40
CA GLN A 638 -4.37 0.61 37.09
C GLN A 638 -5.16 0.35 35.80
N ARG A 639 -6.23 1.11 35.54
CA ARG A 639 -7.03 1.04 34.31
C ARG A 639 -6.35 1.69 33.10
N LEU A 640 -5.43 2.63 33.29
CA LEU A 640 -4.60 3.18 32.21
C LEU A 640 -3.49 2.19 31.81
N LEU A 641 -2.85 1.53 32.79
CA LEU A 641 -1.83 0.51 32.52
C LEU A 641 -2.42 -0.75 31.89
N ALA A 642 -3.54 -1.27 32.40
CA ALA A 642 -4.29 -2.36 31.76
C ALA A 642 -4.62 -2.03 30.29
N ARG A 643 -5.06 -0.78 30.00
CA ARG A 643 -5.31 -0.34 28.62
C ARG A 643 -4.06 -0.25 27.73
N LEU A 644 -2.85 -0.04 28.28
CA LEU A 644 -1.59 -0.13 27.52
C LEU A 644 -1.25 -1.60 27.19
N VAL A 645 -1.55 -2.52 28.10
CA VAL A 645 -1.38 -3.96 27.89
C VAL A 645 -2.39 -4.49 26.87
N ASP A 646 -3.67 -4.12 26.98
CA ASP A 646 -4.74 -4.51 26.05
C ASP A 646 -4.41 -4.12 24.59
N VAL A 647 -3.82 -2.94 24.36
CA VAL A 647 -3.41 -2.48 23.02
C VAL A 647 -2.00 -2.92 22.61
N SER A 648 -1.33 -3.75 23.42
CA SER A 648 0.04 -4.26 23.19
C SER A 648 1.12 -3.17 23.06
N ALA A 649 0.96 -2.06 23.79
CA ALA A 649 1.98 -1.03 24.00
C ALA A 649 2.84 -1.27 25.26
N ALA A 650 2.39 -2.14 26.18
CA ALA A 650 3.18 -2.60 27.32
C ALA A 650 2.97 -4.09 27.61
N GLU A 651 3.89 -4.68 28.37
CA GLU A 651 3.71 -5.97 29.03
C GLU A 651 3.32 -5.76 30.50
N PRO A 652 2.42 -6.58 31.08
CA PRO A 652 2.09 -6.49 32.49
C PRO A 652 3.27 -7.00 33.33
N CYS A 653 3.63 -6.27 34.39
CA CYS A 653 4.60 -6.75 35.35
C CYS A 653 3.88 -7.17 36.64
N PRO A 654 4.22 -8.30 37.27
CA PRO A 654 3.80 -8.56 38.64
C PRO A 654 4.36 -7.46 39.54
N ALA A 655 3.54 -6.90 40.43
CA ALA A 655 4.03 -5.96 41.42
C ALA A 655 5.08 -6.66 42.31
N ALA A 656 6.29 -6.11 42.38
CA ALA A 656 7.24 -6.53 43.40
C ALA A 656 6.62 -6.24 44.77
N PRO A 657 6.69 -7.18 45.74
CA PRO A 657 6.20 -6.91 47.09
C PRO A 657 6.97 -5.70 47.66
N PRO A 658 6.31 -4.79 48.40
CA PRO A 658 6.95 -3.59 48.92
C PRO A 658 8.13 -3.99 49.80
N SER A 659 9.29 -3.39 49.54
CA SER A 659 10.54 -3.66 50.28
C SER A 659 10.36 -3.31 51.75
N THR A 660 10.14 -4.32 52.59
CA THR A 660 10.11 -4.17 54.04
C THR A 660 11.52 -3.84 54.53
N ALA A 661 11.75 -2.60 54.95
CA ALA A 661 13.02 -2.18 55.52
C ALA A 661 13.35 -3.04 56.75
N ALA A 662 14.47 -3.76 56.69
CA ALA A 662 14.96 -4.54 57.82
C ALA A 662 15.52 -3.60 58.91
N PRO A 663 15.15 -3.77 60.19
CA PRO A 663 15.72 -3.00 61.29
C PRO A 663 17.18 -3.39 61.58
N SER A 664 17.91 -2.49 62.24
CA SER A 664 19.38 -2.47 62.25
C SER A 664 20.04 -3.08 63.49
N GLY A 665 21.02 -3.96 63.27
CA GLY A 665 22.14 -4.29 64.20
C GLY A 665 21.91 -5.44 65.19
N PRO A 666 22.94 -5.85 65.97
CA PRO A 666 24.32 -5.30 66.07
C PRO A 666 25.43 -6.31 65.65
N ALA A 667 26.67 -6.14 66.11
CA ALA A 667 27.91 -6.82 65.65
C ALA A 667 28.83 -7.17 66.87
N VAL A 668 30.04 -7.77 66.86
CA VAL A 668 31.08 -8.27 65.90
C VAL A 668 32.15 -9.05 66.76
N PRO A 669 33.30 -9.63 66.32
CA PRO A 669 33.80 -10.39 65.13
C PRO A 669 34.22 -11.85 65.60
N PRO A 670 35.37 -12.52 65.28
CA PRO A 670 36.33 -12.51 64.15
C PRO A 670 36.66 -13.89 63.50
N HIS A 671 37.54 -13.89 62.49
CA HIS A 671 38.15 -15.07 61.82
C HIS A 671 39.23 -15.80 62.64
N PRO A 672 39.62 -17.03 62.23
CA PRO A 672 40.97 -17.18 61.63
C PRO A 672 41.08 -18.16 60.42
N ALA A 673 42.08 -17.89 59.57
CA ALA A 673 42.92 -18.78 58.72
C ALA A 673 42.34 -19.83 57.74
N ALA A 674 43.09 -20.07 56.64
CA ALA A 674 42.94 -21.16 55.66
C ALA A 674 44.16 -22.12 55.72
N PRO A 675 44.22 -23.22 54.92
CA PRO A 675 44.91 -23.11 53.62
C PRO A 675 44.50 -24.10 52.48
N SER A 676 44.97 -23.77 51.26
CA SER A 676 45.41 -24.64 50.12
C SER A 676 44.63 -25.89 49.65
N ALA A 677 44.39 -25.96 48.33
CA ALA A 677 44.17 -27.20 47.56
C ALA A 677 45.50 -27.89 47.17
N PRO A 678 45.50 -29.13 46.61
CA PRO A 678 45.67 -29.26 45.14
C PRO A 678 45.07 -30.51 44.46
N ALA A 679 45.23 -30.57 43.12
CA ALA A 679 45.35 -31.74 42.22
C ALA A 679 44.14 -32.35 41.47
N SER A 680 44.43 -32.79 40.22
CA SER A 680 43.63 -33.50 39.20
C SER A 680 44.55 -34.57 38.53
N PRO A 681 44.35 -35.11 37.28
CA PRO A 681 43.10 -35.24 36.51
C PRO A 681 42.57 -36.60 35.91
N PRO A 682 43.31 -37.56 35.29
CA PRO A 682 43.03 -37.83 33.86
C PRO A 682 42.85 -39.29 33.37
N TYR A 683 41.88 -39.52 32.46
CA TYR A 683 41.96 -40.36 31.24
C TYR A 683 40.72 -40.04 30.35
N ALA A 684 40.77 -39.65 29.06
CA ALA A 684 41.30 -40.28 27.81
C ALA A 684 40.37 -41.39 27.25
N ALA A 685 40.19 -41.61 25.94
CA ALA A 685 40.79 -40.98 24.74
C ALA A 685 39.86 -41.06 23.48
N GLU A 686 40.32 -40.49 22.36
CA GLU A 686 39.70 -40.53 21.02
C GLU A 686 39.77 -41.91 20.34
N LEU A 687 39.00 -42.11 19.26
CA LEU A 687 39.48 -42.83 18.07
C LEU A 687 38.69 -42.47 16.80
N ALA A 688 39.36 -42.48 15.64
CA ALA A 688 38.78 -42.12 14.33
C ALA A 688 39.39 -42.91 13.16
N ALA A 689 38.72 -42.82 12.00
CA ALA A 689 39.19 -43.11 10.63
C ALA A 689 39.40 -44.57 10.14
N ALA A 690 38.49 -45.02 9.25
CA ALA A 690 38.78 -45.76 8.00
C ALA A 690 37.53 -45.65 7.07
N ARG A 691 37.58 -45.05 5.86
CA ARG A 691 38.13 -45.55 4.57
C ARG A 691 37.32 -46.76 4.01
N ARG A 692 36.92 -46.81 2.73
CA ARG A 692 37.51 -46.22 1.50
C ARG A 692 36.56 -46.28 0.27
N THR A 693 36.86 -45.45 -0.75
CA THR A 693 36.51 -45.58 -2.21
C THR A 693 35.03 -45.50 -2.67
N ARG A 694 34.68 -45.01 -3.88
CA ARG A 694 35.47 -44.56 -5.07
C ARG A 694 34.80 -43.37 -5.82
N ARG A 695 35.55 -42.69 -6.69
CA ARG A 695 35.17 -41.57 -7.61
C ARG A 695 34.90 -42.12 -9.06
N PRO A 696 34.79 -41.29 -10.13
CA PRO A 696 33.75 -40.30 -10.46
C PRO A 696 33.26 -40.37 -11.94
N THR A 697 32.28 -39.52 -12.28
CA THR A 697 32.31 -38.67 -13.49
C THR A 697 31.66 -37.34 -13.14
#